data_AF-A0A9Q1L6M8-F1
#
_entry.id   AF-A0A9Q1L6M8-F1
#
_cell.length_a   1.000
_cell.length_b   1.000
_cell.length_c   1.000
_cell.angle_alpha   90.00
_cell.angle_beta   90.00
_cell.angle_gamma   90.00
#
_symmetry.space_group_name_H-M   'P 1'
#
loop_
_entity.id
_entity.type
_entity.pdbx_description
1 polymer ?
#
loop_
_entity_poly.entity_id
_entity_poly.type
_entity_poly.pdbx_seq_one_letter_code
_entity_poly.pdbx_strand_id
1 'polypeptide(L)'
;MASLLTLFMCFTFTAIPFFSPVSAEPAAKTYIFRVDSFSKPAVFPTHYHWYTSEFTEPVNILHVYDTVFHGFSASLTPSQAASVLQHPSILATFEDRLRQLHTTRSPQFLGLRNQKGLWSESDYGSDVIVGVLDTGIWPERRSFSDLNLGPVPTRWKGVCETGDKFTAHNCNRKIIGARFFSKGHEAAPGFGPFGGGINNTVEFKSPRDADGHGTHTASTAAGRHTFRASMSGYASGIAKGVAPKARLAVYKVCWKNSGCFDSDILAAFDAAVSDGVDVISISIGGGDGISSPYYLDPIAIGAYGAVSRGVFVSSSAGNDGPNGMSVTNLAPWLTTVGAGTIDRNFPAEVILGNGRKLFGVSLYAGKPLNGKMFSVVYPGKSGVLSASLCMENSLDPHLVRGKIVICDRGSNPRVAKGMVVNKAGGVGMILANGVSNGEGLVGDAHLIPTCAVGANEGDAIKSYIVKNPTASATINFHGTVIGVKPAPVVASFSGRGPNGLNPEILKPDLIAPGVNILAAWTDAVGPTGLDLDNRKAEFNILSGTSMACPHVSGAAALLKSAHPDWSPAAIRSAMMTTANLVDNRLQPMTDEATGKPVTPYDYGAGHLNLDLALDPGLVYDLANEDYVSFLCAIEYGPKTIQVITKSPVNCSMRKPLPENLNYPSIAALFSTASRGVSSKAFFRTVTNVGDANAVYRVKIEAPKGVTVSVKPAKLVFTEKVRKLSYYVTITVDSKNLVLNDSGAVFGSLSWIDGKHVVRSPIVLPTLRQSSLVVNSQFKMEEPDPLELLNQLEEILESDPLIDEIGFIHPSQFAALNEDGTPSTSVGSVRKSTFDTLLWSRDHKLGISTKALFPLYVAAKNAFVEAYKSYKVYHRDDKNASACSSSSYFSLESELMKHSRALLLLSSDFGTAWNSRKLVLSKKQSFSMFMNELIFSSVILSHSPKSEQAWSQRRWVIKMIAGNCSNLQEIMERESELVKKLAERSKMNYRAWNHRCWLVSYTSAEQVLQEFNKSREWAGLHVADNSCFHYRARLMLRLFEESQHSKDQDASFDPELHELLKDEFNWVEQMIKRYVGREALWLHRRFLLTCWIRYFARCDHDRFLPPNYRNIRTVDIDMLIDNELELFYSCTIVPDSYFEDYRAQATFAATYMVWLKKQLSGALAIDIQKVETSRLKSLITNECPEKSLLWNSLPELCESTQLF
;
A
#
# COMPACT_ATOMS: atom_id res chain seq x y z
N MET A 1 76.07 16.03 48.48
CA MET A 1 76.78 14.89 49.13
C MET A 1 75.70 13.86 49.49
N ALA A 2 75.81 12.53 49.35
CA ALA A 2 76.73 11.60 48.64
C ALA A 2 76.10 10.17 48.83
N SER A 3 76.24 9.11 48.02
CA SER A 3 76.88 8.82 46.71
C SER A 3 76.09 7.64 46.06
N LEU A 4 76.04 7.44 44.74
CA LEU A 4 77.04 6.79 43.87
C LEU A 4 77.49 5.39 44.36
N LEU A 5 76.93 4.29 43.81
CA LEU A 5 77.64 3.41 42.84
C LEU A 5 76.79 2.21 42.33
N THR A 6 77.21 1.71 41.15
CA THR A 6 76.69 0.59 40.33
C THR A 6 77.37 -0.77 40.62
N LEU A 7 76.71 -1.92 40.33
CA LEU A 7 77.06 -2.86 39.23
C LEU A 7 76.11 -4.09 39.05
N PHE A 8 76.22 -4.73 37.87
CA PHE A 8 75.70 -5.99 37.29
C PHE A 8 75.65 -7.26 38.20
N MET A 9 75.03 -8.41 37.86
CA MET A 9 74.73 -9.07 36.54
C MET A 9 73.51 -10.04 36.56
N CYS A 10 73.10 -10.58 35.40
CA CYS A 10 71.88 -11.39 35.17
C CYS A 10 72.00 -12.91 35.46
N PHE A 11 70.85 -13.58 35.72
CA PHE A 11 70.41 -14.82 35.03
C PHE A 11 68.89 -15.05 35.17
N THR A 12 68.32 -15.97 34.39
CA THR A 12 66.88 -16.06 34.02
C THR A 12 66.03 -17.07 34.79
N PHE A 13 64.79 -16.72 35.16
CA PHE A 13 63.57 -17.43 34.69
C PHE A 13 62.30 -16.60 34.98
N THR A 14 61.24 -16.81 34.19
CA THR A 14 60.04 -15.95 34.13
C THR A 14 59.03 -16.17 35.27
N ALA A 15 58.70 -15.11 36.00
CA ALA A 15 57.48 -14.97 36.79
C ALA A 15 56.72 -13.69 36.36
N ILE A 16 55.39 -13.76 36.34
CA ILE A 16 54.50 -12.71 35.81
C ILE A 16 54.45 -11.52 36.79
N PRO A 17 54.74 -10.28 36.36
CA PRO A 17 54.64 -9.12 37.23
C PRO A 17 53.22 -8.58 37.33
N PHE A 18 52.75 -8.35 38.55
CA PHE A 18 51.66 -7.40 38.81
C PHE A 18 52.19 -5.99 38.51
N PHE A 19 51.86 -5.44 37.35
CA PHE A 19 51.94 -4.00 37.11
C PHE A 19 50.58 -3.36 37.36
N SER A 20 50.50 -2.51 38.38
CA SER A 20 49.39 -1.57 38.56
C SER A 20 49.27 -0.70 37.30
N PRO A 21 48.07 -0.54 36.72
CA PRO A 21 47.90 0.30 35.54
C PRO A 21 48.16 1.76 35.92
N VAL A 22 49.11 2.39 35.22
CA VAL A 22 49.19 3.85 35.14
C VAL A 22 47.85 4.34 34.58
N SER A 23 47.11 5.10 35.38
CA SER A 23 45.91 5.77 34.89
C SER A 23 46.31 6.77 33.82
N ALA A 24 46.02 6.47 32.56
CA ALA A 24 46.11 7.47 31.50
C ALA A 24 45.21 8.66 31.88
N GLU A 25 45.77 9.87 31.92
CA GLU A 25 44.95 11.04 32.23
C GLU A 25 43.85 11.20 31.16
N PRO A 26 42.60 11.47 31.56
CA PRO A 26 41.51 11.67 30.62
C PRO A 26 41.79 12.91 29.76
N ALA A 27 41.84 12.71 28.44
CA ALA A 27 42.13 13.75 27.47
C ALA A 27 41.29 15.02 27.68
N ALA A 28 41.92 16.18 27.50
CA ALA A 28 41.26 17.47 27.62
C ALA A 28 40.06 17.58 26.67
N LYS A 29 38.96 18.12 27.20
CA LYS A 29 37.71 18.38 26.48
C LYS A 29 37.36 19.85 26.60
N THR A 30 36.60 20.35 25.64
CA THR A 30 36.04 21.70 25.74
C THR A 30 34.83 21.71 26.69
N TYR A 31 34.81 22.66 27.62
CA TYR A 31 33.71 22.93 28.53
C TYR A 31 33.27 24.40 28.43
N ILE A 32 32.00 24.66 28.72
CA ILE A 32 31.38 25.98 28.81
C ILE A 32 30.92 26.18 30.25
N PHE A 33 31.37 27.24 30.90
CA PHE A 33 31.05 27.60 32.28
C PHE A 33 30.10 28.79 32.29
N ARG A 34 28.95 28.66 32.94
CA ARG A 34 28.06 29.78 33.27
C ARG A 34 28.52 30.39 34.58
N VAL A 35 28.74 31.69 34.57
CA VAL A 35 29.14 32.47 35.75
C VAL A 35 27.96 33.34 36.19
N ASP A 36 27.88 33.64 37.48
CA ASP A 36 27.04 34.72 38.00
C ASP A 36 27.60 36.09 37.58
N SER A 37 26.77 36.87 36.90
CA SER A 37 27.10 38.20 36.40
C SER A 37 27.36 39.22 37.51
N PHE A 38 26.78 39.03 38.70
CA PHE A 38 26.93 39.97 39.82
C PHE A 38 28.17 39.70 40.66
N SER A 39 28.77 38.51 40.54
CA SER A 39 29.93 38.09 41.31
C SER A 39 31.28 38.68 40.86
N LYS A 40 31.36 39.41 39.73
CA LYS A 40 32.65 39.94 39.22
C LYS A 40 33.24 40.98 40.18
N PRO A 41 34.42 40.75 40.78
CA PRO A 41 35.07 41.73 41.63
C PRO A 41 35.39 43.03 40.86
N ALA A 42 35.24 44.18 41.52
CA ALA A 42 35.48 45.49 40.93
C ALA A 42 36.95 45.71 40.51
N VAL A 43 37.89 45.00 41.14
CA VAL A 43 39.34 45.08 40.85
C VAL A 43 39.72 44.57 39.45
N PHE A 44 38.91 43.68 38.85
CA PHE A 44 39.19 43.16 37.51
C PHE A 44 38.56 44.04 36.43
N PRO A 45 39.36 44.55 35.45
CA PRO A 45 38.87 45.50 34.45
C PRO A 45 37.86 44.89 33.48
N THR A 46 37.93 43.57 33.20
CA THR A 46 36.93 42.84 32.41
C THR A 46 36.69 41.44 32.98
N HIS A 47 35.58 40.81 32.59
CA HIS A 47 35.30 39.41 32.93
C HIS A 47 36.41 38.46 32.47
N TYR A 48 37.06 38.71 31.32
CA TYR A 48 38.20 37.92 30.84
C TYR A 48 39.37 37.93 31.83
N HIS A 49 39.77 39.10 32.34
CA HIS A 49 40.88 39.22 33.30
C HIS A 49 40.58 38.57 34.64
N TRP A 50 39.31 38.57 35.06
CA TRP A 50 38.88 37.81 36.24
C TRP A 50 39.01 36.31 35.98
N TYR A 51 38.40 35.79 34.91
CA TYR A 51 38.39 34.36 34.61
C TYR A 51 39.78 33.77 34.37
N THR A 52 40.72 34.51 33.78
CA THR A 52 42.11 34.04 33.62
C THR A 52 42.89 34.01 34.93
N SER A 53 42.51 34.81 35.93
CA SER A 53 43.20 34.87 37.23
C SER A 53 42.84 33.72 38.18
N GLU A 54 41.70 33.06 37.97
CA GLU A 54 41.24 31.90 38.76
C GLU A 54 41.99 30.60 38.41
N PHE A 55 42.91 30.63 37.43
CA PHE A 55 43.71 29.48 37.03
C PHE A 55 45.19 29.69 37.35
N THR A 56 45.78 28.76 38.11
CA THR A 56 47.21 28.77 38.47
C THR A 56 48.15 28.43 37.31
N GLU A 57 47.61 27.85 36.23
CA GLU A 57 48.32 27.52 34.99
C GLU A 57 47.58 28.13 33.79
N PRO A 58 48.26 28.45 32.67
CA PRO A 58 47.64 29.09 31.51
C PRO A 58 46.66 28.15 30.79
N VAL A 59 45.38 28.27 31.14
CA VAL A 59 44.27 27.56 30.49
C VAL A 59 43.89 28.23 29.16
N ASN A 60 43.68 27.42 28.13
CA ASN A 60 43.19 27.89 26.83
C ASN A 60 41.68 28.22 26.90
N ILE A 61 41.35 29.43 27.34
CA ILE A 61 40.01 30.01 27.22
C ILE A 61 39.74 30.31 25.74
N LEU A 62 38.75 29.63 25.19
CA LEU A 62 38.37 29.71 23.77
C LEU A 62 37.51 30.96 23.50
N HIS A 63 36.52 31.20 24.36
CA HIS A 63 35.61 32.36 24.26
C HIS A 63 35.21 32.85 25.65
N VAL A 64 34.99 34.16 25.77
CA VAL A 64 34.27 34.77 26.89
C VAL A 64 32.94 35.31 26.39
N TYR A 65 31.92 35.16 27.22
CA TYR A 65 30.56 35.57 26.95
C TYR A 65 30.15 36.59 28.03
N ASP A 66 29.65 37.74 27.59
CA ASP A 66 29.30 38.88 28.44
C ASP A 66 27.86 39.40 28.21
N THR A 67 27.30 39.21 27.02
CA THR A 67 26.07 39.90 26.59
C THR A 67 24.83 39.00 26.74
N VAL A 68 24.79 37.88 26.01
CA VAL A 68 23.62 36.97 25.96
C VAL A 68 23.74 35.81 26.97
N PHE A 69 24.96 35.55 27.42
CA PHE A 69 25.34 34.54 28.39
C PHE A 69 26.54 35.13 29.14
N HIS A 70 26.60 34.99 30.47
CA HIS A 70 27.77 35.43 31.24
C HIS A 70 28.60 34.20 31.61
N GLY A 71 29.86 34.17 31.17
CA GLY A 71 30.76 33.06 31.46
C GLY A 71 31.85 32.89 30.41
N PHE A 72 32.41 31.69 30.29
CA PHE A 72 33.50 31.42 29.35
C PHE A 72 33.50 29.96 28.88
N SER A 73 34.25 29.65 27.83
CA SER A 73 34.57 28.27 27.44
C SER A 73 36.08 28.04 27.42
N ALA A 74 36.50 26.85 27.79
CA ALA A 74 37.91 26.48 27.92
C ALA A 74 38.12 24.99 27.60
N SER A 75 39.30 24.64 27.10
CA SER A 75 39.74 23.24 26.99
C SER A 75 40.41 22.82 28.30
N LEU A 76 39.84 21.83 28.99
CA LEU A 76 40.23 21.37 30.33
C LEU A 76 40.12 19.85 30.45
N THR A 77 40.90 19.23 31.33
CA THR A 77 40.64 17.83 31.72
C THR A 77 39.36 17.75 32.56
N PRO A 78 38.66 16.59 32.60
CA PRO A 78 37.48 16.42 33.44
C PRO A 78 37.69 16.72 34.93
N SER A 79 38.90 16.48 35.48
CA SER A 79 39.24 16.83 36.86
C SER A 79 39.39 18.34 37.05
N GLN A 80 40.05 19.05 36.13
CA GLN A 80 40.10 20.51 36.14
C GLN A 80 38.70 21.14 36.02
N ALA A 81 37.86 20.63 35.10
CA ALA A 81 36.49 21.12 34.94
C ALA A 81 35.61 20.88 36.19
N ALA A 82 35.81 19.76 36.89
CA ALA A 82 35.15 19.49 38.17
C ALA A 82 35.65 20.41 39.30
N SER A 83 36.94 20.79 39.30
CA SER A 83 37.50 21.77 40.24
C SER A 83 36.87 23.15 40.04
N VAL A 84 36.78 23.63 38.79
CA VAL A 84 36.16 24.92 38.45
C VAL A 84 34.69 24.96 38.87
N LEU A 85 33.96 23.85 38.74
CA LEU A 85 32.55 23.76 39.18
C LEU A 85 32.36 23.99 40.70
N GLN A 86 33.39 23.83 41.52
CA GLN A 86 33.32 24.11 42.97
C GLN A 86 33.44 25.60 43.31
N HIS A 87 33.83 26.45 42.36
CA HIS A 87 33.97 27.88 42.61
C HIS A 87 32.59 28.55 42.76
N PRO A 88 32.32 29.33 43.83
CA PRO A 88 30.98 29.78 44.20
C PRO A 88 30.29 30.67 43.17
N SER A 89 31.04 31.36 42.30
CA SER A 89 30.48 32.16 41.20
C SER A 89 30.08 31.34 39.97
N ILE A 90 30.39 30.04 39.92
CA ILE A 90 30.03 29.15 38.80
C ILE A 90 28.64 28.56 39.03
N LEU A 91 27.70 28.92 38.16
CA LEU A 91 26.30 28.50 38.26
C LEU A 91 26.04 27.17 37.55
N ALA A 92 26.82 26.85 36.51
CA ALA A 92 26.72 25.58 35.78
C ALA A 92 27.96 25.33 34.89
N THR A 93 28.26 24.06 34.63
CA THR A 93 29.24 23.63 33.63
C THR A 93 28.58 22.71 32.60
N PHE A 94 28.87 22.96 31.33
CA PHE A 94 28.41 22.15 30.20
C PHE A 94 29.62 21.60 29.45
N GLU A 95 29.62 20.32 29.11
CA GLU A 95 30.54 19.77 28.10
C GLU A 95 30.14 20.34 26.73
N ASP A 96 31.09 20.94 26.00
CA ASP A 96 30.85 21.40 24.63
C ASP A 96 30.72 20.21 23.68
N ARG A 97 29.81 20.34 22.71
CA ARG A 97 29.33 19.22 21.90
C ARG A 97 29.15 19.66 20.47
N LEU A 98 29.88 19.01 19.56
CA LEU A 98 29.69 19.12 18.12
C LEU A 98 28.20 18.97 17.76
N ARG A 99 27.64 19.97 17.09
CA ARG A 99 26.24 19.99 16.65
C ARG A 99 26.15 19.70 15.16
N GLN A 100 25.08 19.01 14.75
CA GLN A 100 24.81 18.69 13.35
C GLN A 100 23.42 19.17 12.91
N LEU A 101 23.24 19.23 11.59
CA LEU A 101 22.17 19.96 10.93
C LEU A 101 20.76 19.46 11.26
N HIS A 102 19.83 20.40 11.21
CA HIS A 102 18.43 20.21 11.55
C HIS A 102 17.69 19.48 10.42
N THR A 103 16.72 18.66 10.79
CA THR A 103 16.17 17.51 10.03
C THR A 103 17.13 16.65 9.22
N THR A 104 16.97 15.33 9.35
CA THR A 104 17.96 14.40 8.82
C THR A 104 18.13 14.49 7.31
N ARG A 105 17.08 14.81 6.54
CA ARG A 105 17.27 15.41 5.19
C ARG A 105 16.09 16.14 4.52
N SER A 106 14.86 15.62 4.55
CA SER A 106 13.89 15.97 3.49
C SER A 106 13.42 17.43 3.43
N PRO A 107 13.17 18.16 4.55
CA PRO A 107 12.88 19.60 4.45
C PRO A 107 14.06 20.40 3.90
N GLN A 108 15.31 20.01 4.19
CA GLN A 108 16.52 20.67 3.67
C GLN A 108 16.70 20.42 2.18
N PHE A 109 16.33 19.22 1.72
CA PHE A 109 16.33 18.87 0.31
C PHE A 109 15.30 19.70 -0.47
N LEU A 110 14.16 20.04 0.15
CA LEU A 110 13.14 20.96 -0.38
C LEU A 110 13.49 22.46 -0.27
N GLY A 111 14.76 22.82 -0.04
CA GLY A 111 15.22 24.21 0.06
C GLY A 111 15.10 24.83 1.45
N LEU A 112 14.18 24.36 2.31
CA LEU A 112 13.88 25.01 3.60
C LEU A 112 15.11 25.15 4.52
N ARG A 113 15.37 26.38 4.96
CA ARG A 113 16.47 26.76 5.89
C ARG A 113 15.89 27.54 7.07
N ASN A 114 16.47 27.35 8.26
CA ASN A 114 16.02 28.11 9.44
C ASN A 114 16.30 29.62 9.23
N GLN A 115 15.39 30.48 9.72
CA GLN A 115 15.53 31.95 9.74
C GLN A 115 15.64 32.64 8.36
N LYS A 116 15.32 31.95 7.24
CA LYS A 116 15.26 32.53 5.88
C LYS A 116 14.18 31.84 5.04
N GLY A 117 13.68 32.56 4.03
CA GLY A 117 12.72 32.02 3.06
C GLY A 117 11.39 31.61 3.70
N LEU A 118 10.69 30.67 3.04
CA LEU A 118 9.30 30.32 3.35
C LEU A 118 9.02 30.01 4.84
N TRP A 119 9.96 29.43 5.60
CA TRP A 119 9.77 29.22 7.04
C TRP A 119 9.73 30.50 7.88
N SER A 120 10.46 31.55 7.47
CA SER A 120 10.46 32.83 8.17
C SER A 120 9.19 33.61 7.84
N GLU A 121 8.85 33.73 6.56
CA GLU A 121 7.69 34.48 6.08
C GLU A 121 6.34 33.90 6.55
N SER A 122 6.26 32.58 6.74
CA SER A 122 5.05 31.88 7.20
C SER A 122 4.95 31.71 8.73
N ASP A 123 5.91 32.21 9.51
CA ASP A 123 6.15 31.78 10.90
C ASP A 123 6.04 30.25 11.08
N TYR A 124 6.67 29.48 10.18
CA TYR A 124 6.64 28.02 10.13
C TYR A 124 5.22 27.40 10.09
N GLY A 125 4.21 28.17 9.64
CA GLY A 125 2.80 27.81 9.48
C GLY A 125 1.93 27.99 10.73
N SER A 126 2.27 28.87 11.67
CA SER A 126 1.74 28.85 13.06
C SER A 126 0.23 29.02 13.25
N ASP A 127 -0.45 29.68 12.32
CA ASP A 127 -1.91 29.88 12.35
C ASP A 127 -2.69 28.91 11.45
N VAL A 128 -2.01 27.96 10.78
CA VAL A 128 -2.63 27.01 9.85
C VAL A 128 -2.88 25.65 10.51
N ILE A 129 -4.01 25.03 10.20
CA ILE A 129 -4.50 23.77 10.74
C ILE A 129 -4.50 22.71 9.64
N VAL A 130 -3.67 21.67 9.82
CA VAL A 130 -3.58 20.51 8.92
C VAL A 130 -4.42 19.36 9.48
N GLY A 131 -5.50 19.03 8.78
CA GLY A 131 -6.26 17.80 8.94
C GLY A 131 -5.52 16.60 8.35
N VAL A 132 -5.42 15.50 9.10
CA VAL A 132 -4.80 14.25 8.65
C VAL A 132 -5.84 13.13 8.72
N LEU A 133 -6.22 12.60 7.55
CA LEU A 133 -7.14 11.45 7.42
C LEU A 133 -6.31 10.19 7.19
N ASP A 134 -6.21 9.33 8.22
CA ASP A 134 -5.25 8.22 8.26
C ASP A 134 -5.65 7.16 9.33
N THR A 135 -4.68 6.40 9.84
CA THR A 135 -4.76 5.35 10.88
C THR A 135 -4.77 5.89 12.33
N GLY A 136 -4.66 7.21 12.53
CA GLY A 136 -4.71 7.89 13.82
C GLY A 136 -3.41 8.64 14.16
N ILE A 137 -3.16 8.86 15.45
CA ILE A 137 -1.89 9.45 15.94
C ILE A 137 -1.39 8.80 17.23
N TRP A 138 -0.07 8.78 17.44
CA TRP A 138 0.57 8.48 18.73
C TRP A 138 0.97 9.80 19.43
N PRO A 139 0.09 10.38 20.28
CA PRO A 139 0.22 11.76 20.76
C PRO A 139 1.45 12.00 21.65
N GLU A 140 1.99 10.95 22.31
CA GLU A 140 3.13 11.05 23.22
C GLU A 140 4.48 11.31 22.51
N ARG A 141 4.55 11.31 21.17
CA ARG A 141 5.81 11.56 20.46
C ARG A 141 6.28 12.99 20.61
N ARG A 142 7.59 13.18 20.78
CA ARG A 142 8.23 14.51 20.87
C ARG A 142 7.97 15.39 19.65
N SER A 143 7.73 14.77 18.49
CA SER A 143 7.25 15.41 17.26
C SER A 143 5.92 16.17 17.40
N PHE A 144 5.15 15.92 18.46
CA PHE A 144 3.86 16.57 18.74
C PHE A 144 3.86 17.41 20.03
N SER A 145 5.05 17.76 20.54
CA SER A 145 5.18 18.70 21.65
C SER A 145 4.58 20.08 21.32
N ASP A 146 3.86 20.68 22.25
CA ASP A 146 3.27 22.00 22.10
C ASP A 146 4.07 23.13 22.78
N LEU A 147 5.32 22.82 23.17
CA LEU A 147 6.26 23.76 23.76
C LEU A 147 6.53 24.92 22.79
N ASN A 148 6.41 26.16 23.29
CA ASN A 148 6.58 27.39 22.52
C ASN A 148 5.65 27.49 21.30
N LEU A 149 4.43 26.96 21.41
CA LEU A 149 3.30 27.32 20.56
C LEU A 149 2.38 28.28 21.30
N GLY A 150 1.90 29.30 20.58
CA GLY A 150 0.83 30.18 21.05
C GLY A 150 -0.51 29.44 21.21
N PRO A 151 -1.57 30.13 21.68
CA PRO A 151 -2.89 29.54 21.84
C PRO A 151 -3.40 28.87 20.56
N VAL A 152 -4.40 27.99 20.72
CA VAL A 152 -5.12 27.40 19.59
C VAL A 152 -5.89 28.51 18.85
N PRO A 153 -5.90 28.54 17.50
CA PRO A 153 -6.65 29.56 16.76
C PRO A 153 -8.13 29.57 17.15
N THR A 154 -8.70 30.74 17.45
CA THR A 154 -10.08 30.90 17.96
C THR A 154 -11.17 30.45 16.97
N ARG A 155 -10.82 30.31 15.69
CA ARG A 155 -11.68 29.76 14.63
C ARG A 155 -11.84 28.24 14.67
N TRP A 156 -11.00 27.52 15.44
CA TRP A 156 -11.05 26.07 15.57
C TRP A 156 -12.28 25.61 16.35
N LYS A 157 -13.00 24.62 15.83
CA LYS A 157 -14.25 24.09 16.41
C LYS A 157 -14.21 22.59 16.70
N GLY A 158 -13.18 21.88 16.23
CA GLY A 158 -13.06 20.44 16.44
C GLY A 158 -12.74 20.06 17.89
N VAL A 159 -12.98 18.79 18.19
CA VAL A 159 -12.93 18.23 19.55
C VAL A 159 -11.76 17.27 19.75
N CYS A 160 -11.42 17.02 21.02
CA CYS A 160 -10.57 15.90 21.41
C CYS A 160 -11.45 14.73 21.86
N GLU A 161 -11.69 13.78 20.98
CA GLU A 161 -12.54 12.62 21.22
C GLU A 161 -11.81 11.58 22.08
N THR A 162 -12.46 11.13 23.16
CA THR A 162 -11.92 10.14 24.09
C THR A 162 -12.27 8.72 23.68
N GLY A 163 -11.40 7.76 23.99
CA GLY A 163 -11.64 6.34 23.79
C GLY A 163 -10.51 5.47 24.35
N ASP A 164 -10.37 4.25 23.85
CA ASP A 164 -9.32 3.31 24.26
C ASP A 164 -7.92 3.95 24.29
N LYS A 165 -7.35 4.04 25.49
CA LYS A 165 -6.03 4.64 25.76
C LYS A 165 -5.86 6.07 25.20
N PHE A 166 -6.94 6.83 25.02
CA PHE A 166 -6.91 8.20 24.52
C PHE A 166 -7.88 9.08 25.30
N THR A 167 -7.34 10.09 25.98
CA THR A 167 -8.07 11.01 26.86
C THR A 167 -8.03 12.44 26.30
N ALA A 168 -8.84 13.36 26.82
CA ALA A 168 -8.81 14.76 26.40
C ALA A 168 -7.42 15.42 26.55
N HIS A 169 -6.60 14.95 27.51
CA HIS A 169 -5.21 15.41 27.72
C HIS A 169 -4.23 14.97 26.62
N ASN A 170 -4.63 14.08 25.72
CA ASN A 170 -3.81 13.70 24.57
C ASN A 170 -3.85 14.73 23.44
N CYS A 171 -4.80 15.68 23.47
CA CYS A 171 -4.74 16.90 22.69
C CYS A 171 -4.05 18.02 23.48
N ASN A 172 -3.36 18.91 22.77
CA ASN A 172 -2.56 20.00 23.31
C ASN A 172 -2.52 21.17 22.29
N ARG A 173 -1.68 22.20 22.45
CA ARG A 173 -1.64 23.30 21.46
C ARG A 173 -1.03 22.90 20.10
N LYS A 174 -0.58 21.64 19.94
CA LYS A 174 -0.05 21.06 18.69
C LYS A 174 -1.05 20.12 18.01
N ILE A 175 -1.52 19.08 18.71
CA ILE A 175 -2.66 18.24 18.31
C ILE A 175 -3.91 18.89 18.91
N ILE A 176 -4.58 19.75 18.14
CA ILE A 176 -5.66 20.60 18.67
C ILE A 176 -7.03 19.91 18.63
N GLY A 177 -7.13 18.79 17.93
CA GLY A 177 -8.25 17.86 18.02
C GLY A 177 -7.89 16.51 17.39
N ALA A 178 -8.64 15.49 17.79
CA ALA A 178 -8.42 14.12 17.38
C ALA A 178 -9.77 13.38 17.45
N ARG A 179 -10.15 12.71 16.37
CA ARG A 179 -11.46 12.05 16.18
C ARG A 179 -11.28 10.72 15.47
N PHE A 180 -12.25 9.82 15.58
CA PHE A 180 -12.21 8.54 14.88
C PHE A 180 -13.57 8.13 14.31
N PHE A 181 -13.54 7.41 13.20
CA PHE A 181 -14.71 7.01 12.42
C PHE A 181 -14.63 5.50 12.21
N SER A 182 -15.53 4.78 12.88
CA SER A 182 -15.58 3.32 12.93
C SER A 182 -16.90 2.75 12.40
N LYS A 183 -17.89 3.58 12.07
CA LYS A 183 -19.26 3.11 11.83
C LYS A 183 -19.38 2.32 10.53
N GLY A 184 -18.61 2.70 9.50
CA GLY A 184 -18.50 1.92 8.27
C GLY A 184 -17.82 0.58 8.51
N HIS A 185 -16.70 0.59 9.22
CA HIS A 185 -15.97 -0.62 9.61
C HIS A 185 -16.79 -1.57 10.49
N GLU A 186 -17.51 -1.07 11.50
CA GLU A 186 -18.34 -1.87 12.41
C GLU A 186 -19.60 -2.44 11.74
N ALA A 187 -20.13 -1.77 10.72
CA ALA A 187 -21.25 -2.25 9.91
C ALA A 187 -20.83 -3.27 8.83
N ALA A 188 -19.53 -3.40 8.55
CA ALA A 188 -19.04 -4.32 7.53
C ALA A 188 -19.11 -5.79 8.02
N PRO A 189 -19.72 -6.71 7.26
CA PRO A 189 -19.65 -8.13 7.59
C PRO A 189 -18.19 -8.58 7.56
N GLY A 190 -17.73 -9.20 8.66
CA GLY A 190 -16.31 -9.47 8.90
C GLY A 190 -15.63 -10.26 7.77
N PHE A 191 -14.55 -9.70 7.22
CA PHE A 191 -13.66 -10.40 6.30
C PHE A 191 -12.79 -11.43 7.05
N GLY A 192 -13.40 -12.54 7.48
CA GLY A 192 -12.69 -13.64 8.13
C GLY A 192 -13.56 -14.45 9.11
N PRO A 193 -12.94 -15.38 9.88
CA PRO A 193 -13.65 -16.22 10.86
C PRO A 193 -14.02 -15.48 12.16
N PHE A 194 -13.69 -14.19 12.26
CA PHE A 194 -14.10 -13.30 13.35
C PHE A 194 -15.14 -12.33 12.81
N GLY A 195 -16.25 -12.15 13.54
CA GLY A 195 -17.35 -11.29 13.12
C GLY A 195 -16.94 -9.81 12.96
N GLY A 196 -17.79 -9.03 12.30
CA GLY A 196 -17.57 -7.58 12.15
C GLY A 196 -17.42 -6.89 13.51
N GLY A 197 -16.40 -6.04 13.63
CA GLY A 197 -16.05 -5.32 14.85
C GLY A 197 -14.54 -5.07 14.99
N ILE A 198 -14.19 -4.02 15.75
CA ILE A 198 -12.80 -3.67 16.03
C ILE A 198 -12.19 -4.74 16.95
N ASN A 199 -11.06 -5.32 16.56
CA ASN A 199 -10.33 -6.24 17.43
C ASN A 199 -9.48 -5.48 18.46
N ASN A 200 -10.08 -5.20 19.62
CA ASN A 200 -9.50 -4.46 20.73
C ASN A 200 -8.17 -5.03 21.30
N THR A 201 -7.69 -6.21 20.86
CA THR A 201 -6.37 -6.73 21.25
C THR A 201 -5.22 -6.20 20.39
N VAL A 202 -5.49 -5.77 19.16
CA VAL A 202 -4.49 -5.27 18.19
C VAL A 202 -4.74 -3.85 17.71
N GLU A 203 -5.83 -3.22 18.17
CA GLU A 203 -6.35 -1.96 17.70
C GLU A 203 -7.01 -1.18 18.86
N PHE A 204 -7.17 0.14 18.70
CA PHE A 204 -7.79 1.03 19.69
C PHE A 204 -9.04 1.69 19.12
N LYS A 205 -10.20 1.55 19.78
CA LYS A 205 -11.41 2.31 19.45
C LYS A 205 -11.30 3.75 20.00
N SER A 206 -10.38 4.49 19.40
CA SER A 206 -10.03 5.87 19.71
C SER A 206 -9.20 6.48 18.57
N PRO A 207 -8.84 7.78 18.62
CA PRO A 207 -7.93 8.38 17.65
C PRO A 207 -6.47 7.86 17.72
N ARG A 208 -6.16 6.93 18.63
CA ARG A 208 -4.81 6.38 18.81
C ARG A 208 -4.40 5.50 17.62
N ASP A 209 -3.16 5.67 17.19
CA ASP A 209 -2.54 4.92 16.09
C ASP A 209 -2.01 3.55 16.53
N ALA A 210 -2.58 2.47 15.98
CA ALA A 210 -2.12 1.09 16.17
C ALA A 210 -1.23 0.57 15.02
N ASP A 211 -1.10 1.32 13.92
CA ASP A 211 -0.38 0.91 12.70
C ASP A 211 0.96 1.64 12.55
N GLY A 212 0.97 2.95 12.80
CA GLY A 212 2.12 3.83 12.72
C GLY A 212 2.10 4.76 11.50
N HIS A 213 1.34 4.43 10.45
CA HIS A 213 1.28 5.22 9.22
C HIS A 213 0.80 6.66 9.48
N GLY A 214 -0.25 6.87 10.27
CA GLY A 214 -0.82 8.19 10.57
C GLY A 214 0.10 9.05 11.44
N THR A 215 0.81 8.43 12.38
CA THR A 215 1.89 9.08 13.14
C THR A 215 3.04 9.51 12.21
N HIS A 216 3.37 8.71 11.20
CA HIS A 216 4.42 8.99 10.22
C HIS A 216 4.02 10.14 9.28
N THR A 217 2.82 10.11 8.72
CA THR A 217 2.31 11.14 7.80
C THR A 217 2.09 12.48 8.54
N ALA A 218 1.45 12.49 9.71
CA ALA A 218 1.24 13.70 10.51
C ALA A 218 2.55 14.38 10.94
N SER A 219 3.56 13.59 11.34
CA SER A 219 4.88 14.13 11.69
C SER A 219 5.73 14.53 10.48
N THR A 220 5.48 13.97 9.30
CA THR A 220 6.07 14.44 8.03
C THR A 220 5.47 15.78 7.60
N ALA A 221 4.16 15.97 7.73
CA ALA A 221 3.50 17.23 7.40
C ALA A 221 3.90 18.35 8.38
N ALA A 222 3.77 18.11 9.69
CA ALA A 222 3.87 19.15 10.70
C ALA A 222 4.71 18.79 11.93
N GLY A 223 5.54 17.74 11.94
CA GLY A 223 6.33 17.37 13.12
C GLY A 223 7.19 18.52 13.70
N ARG A 224 7.28 18.60 15.02
CA ARG A 224 8.16 19.54 15.74
C ARG A 224 9.62 19.12 15.67
N HIS A 225 10.50 20.11 15.88
CA HIS A 225 11.94 19.90 16.02
C HIS A 225 12.24 18.93 17.17
N THR A 226 12.59 17.69 16.81
CA THR A 226 12.91 16.62 17.74
C THR A 226 14.37 16.22 17.57
N PHE A 227 15.18 16.49 18.59
CA PHE A 227 16.63 16.26 18.55
C PHE A 227 16.99 14.80 18.80
N ARG A 228 18.07 14.33 18.18
CA ARG A 228 18.54 12.92 18.24
C ARG A 228 17.50 11.93 17.73
N ALA A 229 16.78 12.30 16.66
CA ALA A 229 15.91 11.38 15.94
C ALA A 229 16.77 10.46 15.06
N SER A 230 16.50 9.16 15.11
CA SER A 230 17.08 8.12 14.24
C SER A 230 16.22 6.87 14.31
N MET A 231 16.29 6.02 13.30
CA MET A 231 15.78 4.66 13.36
C MET A 231 16.97 3.72 13.62
N SER A 232 17.20 3.35 14.88
CA SER A 232 18.34 2.50 15.28
C SER A 232 19.71 3.00 14.74
N GLY A 233 19.94 4.31 14.78
CA GLY A 233 21.14 4.96 14.24
C GLY A 233 21.07 5.35 12.76
N TYR A 234 20.19 4.73 11.96
CA TYR A 234 19.93 5.17 10.59
C TYR A 234 19.24 6.53 10.55
N ALA A 235 19.63 7.36 9.58
CA ALA A 235 19.17 8.73 9.44
C ALA A 235 19.23 9.50 10.77
N SER A 236 20.39 9.49 11.45
CA SER A 236 20.57 10.20 12.72
C SER A 236 20.67 11.72 12.54
N GLY A 237 20.00 12.47 13.43
CA GLY A 237 19.99 13.93 13.40
C GLY A 237 18.79 14.51 14.16
N ILE A 238 18.02 15.37 13.50
CA ILE A 238 16.76 15.93 14.02
C ILE A 238 15.58 15.41 13.18
N ALA A 239 14.37 15.41 13.73
CA ALA A 239 13.12 15.25 12.97
C ALA A 239 12.29 16.54 13.07
N LYS A 240 11.53 16.88 12.02
CA LYS A 240 10.55 17.96 11.91
C LYS A 240 9.80 17.81 10.59
N GLY A 241 8.54 18.20 10.54
CA GLY A 241 7.77 18.21 9.31
C GLY A 241 8.08 19.42 8.44
N VAL A 242 7.40 19.52 7.30
CA VAL A 242 7.51 20.68 6.41
C VAL A 242 6.97 21.95 7.08
N ALA A 243 5.89 21.88 7.87
CA ALA A 243 5.32 23.00 8.63
C ALA A 243 5.35 22.80 10.17
N PRO A 244 6.51 23.01 10.87
CA PRO A 244 6.64 22.68 12.28
C PRO A 244 5.72 23.43 13.26
N LYS A 245 5.27 24.66 12.96
CA LYS A 245 4.37 25.42 13.85
C LYS A 245 2.87 25.21 13.54
N ALA A 246 2.51 24.71 12.35
CA ALA A 246 1.13 24.38 11.99
C ALA A 246 0.46 23.43 13.00
N ARG A 247 -0.84 23.56 13.19
CA ARG A 247 -1.61 22.72 14.12
C ARG A 247 -2.04 21.43 13.41
N LEU A 248 -2.22 20.36 14.18
CA LEU A 248 -2.68 19.07 13.69
C LEU A 248 -4.10 18.80 14.20
N ALA A 249 -4.98 18.40 13.28
CA ALA A 249 -6.28 17.81 13.57
C ALA A 249 -6.29 16.40 12.97
N VAL A 250 -6.57 15.38 13.79
CA VAL A 250 -6.43 13.97 13.38
C VAL A 250 -7.79 13.31 13.23
N TYR A 251 -8.01 12.62 12.11
CA TYR A 251 -9.25 11.92 11.82
C TYR A 251 -8.91 10.48 11.43
N LYS A 252 -9.05 9.56 12.38
CA LYS A 252 -8.80 8.13 12.15
C LYS A 252 -9.94 7.52 11.34
N VAL A 253 -9.64 7.03 10.15
CA VAL A 253 -10.59 6.41 9.20
C VAL A 253 -10.11 5.04 8.70
N CYS A 254 -8.86 4.69 9.00
CA CYS A 254 -8.24 3.42 8.66
C CYS A 254 -8.02 2.59 9.94
N TRP A 255 -8.26 1.29 9.81
CA TRP A 255 -8.22 0.31 10.90
C TRP A 255 -7.27 -0.84 10.54
N LYS A 256 -6.41 -1.23 11.47
CA LYS A 256 -5.36 -2.25 11.25
C LYS A 256 -6.00 -3.55 10.76
N ASN A 257 -5.36 -4.17 9.75
CA ASN A 257 -5.82 -5.37 9.04
C ASN A 257 -7.18 -5.25 8.30
N SER A 258 -7.88 -4.12 8.39
CA SER A 258 -9.24 -3.95 7.84
C SER A 258 -9.35 -2.85 6.78
N GLY A 259 -8.30 -2.02 6.64
CA GLY A 259 -8.26 -0.94 5.66
C GLY A 259 -9.06 0.30 6.08
N CYS A 260 -9.44 1.11 5.11
CA CYS A 260 -10.14 2.38 5.31
C CYS A 260 -11.51 2.30 4.63
N PHE A 261 -12.59 2.60 5.36
CA PHE A 261 -13.94 2.50 4.80
C PHE A 261 -14.39 3.85 4.23
N ASP A 262 -14.93 3.82 3.01
CA ASP A 262 -15.40 5.00 2.26
C ASP A 262 -16.38 5.89 3.04
N SER A 263 -17.29 5.29 3.81
CA SER A 263 -18.26 6.00 4.64
C SER A 263 -17.60 6.72 5.82
N ASP A 264 -16.59 6.10 6.44
CA ASP A 264 -15.80 6.68 7.53
C ASP A 264 -14.87 7.81 6.99
N ILE A 265 -14.31 7.63 5.79
CA ILE A 265 -13.53 8.67 5.07
C ILE A 265 -14.41 9.89 4.77
N LEU A 266 -15.61 9.70 4.22
CA LEU A 266 -16.50 10.81 3.87
C LEU A 266 -17.01 11.56 5.12
N ALA A 267 -17.29 10.83 6.20
CA ALA A 267 -17.63 11.42 7.50
C ALA A 267 -16.48 12.27 8.08
N ALA A 268 -15.23 11.81 7.93
CA ALA A 268 -14.05 12.58 8.32
C ALA A 268 -13.83 13.84 7.48
N PHE A 269 -14.11 13.82 6.17
CA PHE A 269 -14.08 15.03 5.34
C PHE A 269 -15.10 16.07 5.83
N ASP A 270 -16.35 15.67 6.10
CA ASP A 270 -17.39 16.59 6.56
C ASP A 270 -17.06 17.17 7.95
N ALA A 271 -16.58 16.32 8.86
CA ALA A 271 -16.04 16.74 10.15
C ALA A 271 -14.88 17.73 10.02
N ALA A 272 -13.84 17.41 9.23
CA ALA A 272 -12.66 18.25 9.10
C ALA A 272 -12.97 19.66 8.58
N VAL A 273 -13.85 19.74 7.59
CA VAL A 273 -14.29 21.01 6.99
C VAL A 273 -15.21 21.80 7.92
N SER A 274 -16.00 21.13 8.76
CA SER A 274 -16.82 21.79 9.80
C SER A 274 -15.98 22.29 10.98
N ASP A 275 -15.00 21.50 11.40
CA ASP A 275 -14.10 21.76 12.53
C ASP A 275 -13.12 22.92 12.22
N GLY A 276 -12.87 23.20 10.93
CA GLY A 276 -12.21 24.42 10.45
C GLY A 276 -10.76 24.23 10.01
N VAL A 277 -10.39 23.07 9.45
CA VAL A 277 -9.05 22.85 8.88
C VAL A 277 -8.83 23.64 7.60
N ASP A 278 -7.58 24.00 7.28
CA ASP A 278 -7.22 24.71 6.04
C ASP A 278 -6.64 23.79 4.96
N VAL A 279 -6.02 22.70 5.42
CA VAL A 279 -5.32 21.71 4.59
C VAL A 279 -5.73 20.32 5.04
N ILE A 280 -6.10 19.44 4.11
CA ILE A 280 -6.31 18.01 4.35
C ILE A 280 -5.20 17.23 3.65
N SER A 281 -4.50 16.41 4.43
CA SER A 281 -3.58 15.36 3.98
C SER A 281 -4.33 14.03 4.02
N ILE A 282 -4.56 13.41 2.86
CA ILE A 282 -5.16 12.07 2.76
C ILE A 282 -4.21 11.14 2.00
N SER A 283 -3.44 10.35 2.76
CA SER A 283 -2.48 9.38 2.21
C SER A 283 -3.14 8.02 1.94
N ILE A 284 -4.32 8.05 1.31
CA ILE A 284 -5.21 6.92 1.05
C ILE A 284 -5.58 6.91 -0.46
N GLY A 285 -5.80 5.73 -1.02
CA GLY A 285 -6.32 5.55 -2.37
C GLY A 285 -6.91 4.13 -2.55
N GLY A 286 -7.74 3.92 -3.57
CA GLY A 286 -8.36 2.63 -3.83
C GLY A 286 -7.33 1.52 -4.12
N GLY A 287 -7.45 0.39 -3.43
CA GLY A 287 -6.47 -0.71 -3.44
C GLY A 287 -6.55 -1.66 -4.64
N ASP A 288 -7.44 -1.37 -5.60
CA ASP A 288 -7.83 -2.28 -6.68
C ASP A 288 -7.12 -1.99 -8.02
N GLY A 289 -6.41 -0.86 -8.11
CA GLY A 289 -5.95 -0.29 -9.38
C GLY A 289 -7.10 0.22 -10.29
N ILE A 290 -8.34 0.21 -9.80
CA ILE A 290 -9.54 0.67 -10.52
C ILE A 290 -9.88 2.09 -10.05
N SER A 291 -9.95 3.03 -10.98
CA SER A 291 -10.48 4.38 -10.70
C SER A 291 -11.98 4.43 -10.92
N SER A 292 -12.74 4.65 -9.85
CA SER A 292 -14.19 4.92 -9.92
C SER A 292 -14.48 6.28 -10.55
N PRO A 293 -15.59 6.44 -11.31
CA PRO A 293 -16.09 7.76 -11.71
C PRO A 293 -16.29 8.69 -10.50
N TYR A 294 -16.09 10.00 -10.64
CA TYR A 294 -16.03 10.93 -9.48
C TYR A 294 -17.29 10.95 -8.61
N TYR A 295 -18.46 10.59 -9.14
CA TYR A 295 -19.72 10.52 -8.40
C TYR A 295 -19.92 9.18 -7.65
N LEU A 296 -18.99 8.23 -7.81
CA LEU A 296 -18.88 6.96 -7.09
C LEU A 296 -17.56 6.86 -6.30
N ASP A 297 -16.81 7.95 -6.19
CA ASP A 297 -15.55 8.05 -5.45
C ASP A 297 -15.76 8.99 -4.25
N PRO A 298 -15.91 8.45 -3.02
CA PRO A 298 -16.13 9.25 -1.81
C PRO A 298 -14.95 10.16 -1.45
N ILE A 299 -13.72 9.84 -1.86
CA ILE A 299 -12.58 10.75 -1.72
C ILE A 299 -12.76 11.94 -2.68
N ALA A 300 -13.15 11.70 -3.93
CA ALA A 300 -13.44 12.79 -4.87
C ALA A 300 -14.61 13.68 -4.37
N ILE A 301 -15.70 13.10 -3.89
CA ILE A 301 -16.86 13.84 -3.36
C ILE A 301 -16.48 14.65 -2.10
N GLY A 302 -15.81 14.02 -1.13
CA GLY A 302 -15.36 14.67 0.10
C GLY A 302 -14.37 15.81 -0.19
N ALA A 303 -13.42 15.59 -1.10
CA ALA A 303 -12.47 16.61 -1.50
C ALA A 303 -13.12 17.77 -2.27
N TYR A 304 -14.17 17.55 -3.06
CA TYR A 304 -14.93 18.65 -3.66
C TYR A 304 -15.59 19.50 -2.57
N GLY A 305 -16.22 18.86 -1.58
CA GLY A 305 -16.82 19.55 -0.43
C GLY A 305 -15.82 20.38 0.39
N ALA A 306 -14.58 19.92 0.49
CA ALA A 306 -13.48 20.63 1.15
C ALA A 306 -12.98 21.83 0.30
N VAL A 307 -12.60 21.57 -0.96
CA VAL A 307 -12.07 22.60 -1.88
C VAL A 307 -13.08 23.71 -2.11
N SER A 308 -14.37 23.38 -2.20
CA SER A 308 -15.43 24.37 -2.39
C SER A 308 -15.65 25.32 -1.20
N ARG A 309 -15.10 24.99 -0.03
CA ARG A 309 -15.02 25.85 1.16
C ARG A 309 -13.62 26.43 1.41
N GLY A 310 -12.73 26.37 0.41
CA GLY A 310 -11.38 26.94 0.48
C GLY A 310 -10.34 26.08 1.16
N VAL A 311 -10.66 24.82 1.49
CA VAL A 311 -9.73 23.86 2.13
C VAL A 311 -8.90 23.17 1.05
N PHE A 312 -7.58 23.22 1.16
CA PHE A 312 -6.67 22.53 0.23
C PHE A 312 -6.64 21.03 0.51
N VAL A 313 -6.66 20.18 -0.52
CA VAL A 313 -6.59 18.71 -0.35
C VAL A 313 -5.43 18.14 -1.15
N SER A 314 -4.47 17.52 -0.45
CA SER A 314 -3.43 16.69 -1.05
C SER A 314 -3.80 15.22 -0.92
N SER A 315 -3.57 14.45 -1.99
CA SER A 315 -3.71 12.99 -1.96
C SER A 315 -2.54 12.28 -2.65
N SER A 316 -2.25 11.06 -2.22
CA SER A 316 -1.20 10.20 -2.78
C SER A 316 -1.56 9.65 -4.16
N ALA A 317 -0.59 9.61 -5.08
CA ALA A 317 -0.78 9.10 -6.45
C ALA A 317 -0.93 7.57 -6.58
N GLY A 318 -0.76 6.80 -5.49
CA GLY A 318 -0.74 5.33 -5.53
C GLY A 318 0.67 4.75 -5.67
N ASN A 319 0.82 3.45 -5.38
CA ASN A 319 2.12 2.77 -5.29
C ASN A 319 2.27 1.61 -6.30
N ASP A 320 1.43 1.60 -7.36
CA ASP A 320 1.35 0.53 -8.36
C ASP A 320 2.13 0.84 -9.67
N GLY A 321 3.06 1.80 -9.61
CA GLY A 321 4.06 2.02 -10.66
C GLY A 321 5.04 0.84 -10.81
N PRO A 322 5.81 0.77 -11.90
CA PRO A 322 6.06 1.83 -12.89
C PRO A 322 5.14 1.78 -14.12
N ASN A 323 4.12 0.92 -14.13
CA ASN A 323 3.23 0.79 -15.29
C ASN A 323 2.39 2.06 -15.51
N GLY A 324 2.15 2.43 -16.78
CA GLY A 324 1.27 3.55 -17.13
C GLY A 324 -0.19 3.32 -16.72
N MET A 325 -0.92 4.41 -16.46
CA MET A 325 -2.29 4.43 -15.91
C MET A 325 -2.44 3.78 -14.52
N SER A 326 -1.38 3.79 -13.71
CA SER A 326 -1.39 3.34 -12.30
C SER A 326 -1.67 4.47 -11.30
N VAL A 327 -1.77 5.73 -11.76
CA VAL A 327 -2.10 6.87 -10.90
C VAL A 327 -3.56 6.82 -10.44
N THR A 328 -3.78 6.98 -9.13
CA THR A 328 -5.10 7.07 -8.49
C THR A 328 -5.41 8.51 -8.06
N ASN A 329 -6.53 8.75 -7.35
CA ASN A 329 -6.92 10.07 -6.84
C ASN A 329 -7.01 11.13 -7.96
N LEU A 330 -7.85 10.86 -8.97
CA LEU A 330 -7.79 11.51 -10.29
C LEU A 330 -8.53 12.86 -10.42
N ALA A 331 -9.32 13.24 -9.42
CA ALA A 331 -10.20 14.41 -9.52
C ALA A 331 -9.43 15.74 -9.72
N PRO A 332 -9.88 16.69 -10.57
CA PRO A 332 -9.14 17.94 -10.83
C PRO A 332 -9.12 18.96 -9.67
N TRP A 333 -9.89 18.73 -8.60
CA TRP A 333 -9.82 19.55 -7.39
C TRP A 333 -8.78 19.04 -6.39
N LEU A 334 -8.37 17.75 -6.47
CA LEU A 334 -7.28 17.18 -5.68
C LEU A 334 -5.91 17.63 -6.20
N THR A 335 -4.94 17.79 -5.29
CA THR A 335 -3.51 17.80 -5.64
C THR A 335 -2.91 16.40 -5.43
N THR A 336 -2.67 15.69 -6.52
CA THR A 336 -2.26 14.28 -6.57
C THR A 336 -0.74 14.18 -6.66
N VAL A 337 -0.11 13.52 -5.68
CA VAL A 337 1.33 13.61 -5.43
C VAL A 337 2.05 12.29 -5.67
N GLY A 338 2.97 12.27 -6.63
CA GLY A 338 3.89 11.15 -6.85
C GLY A 338 5.14 11.20 -5.96
N ALA A 339 5.91 10.12 -5.93
CA ALA A 339 7.06 9.95 -5.06
C ALA A 339 8.39 10.14 -5.79
N GLY A 340 9.22 11.06 -5.30
CA GLY A 340 10.63 11.20 -5.67
C GLY A 340 11.58 10.73 -4.57
N THR A 341 12.79 10.32 -4.96
CA THR A 341 13.90 10.09 -4.03
C THR A 341 14.48 11.40 -3.49
N ILE A 342 15.25 11.30 -2.40
CA ILE A 342 16.10 12.37 -1.88
C ILE A 342 17.57 11.98 -2.03
N ASP A 343 18.50 12.91 -1.83
CA ASP A 343 19.94 12.66 -1.88
C ASP A 343 20.49 11.89 -0.67
N ARG A 344 19.66 11.07 -0.01
CA ARG A 344 20.03 10.14 1.07
C ARG A 344 19.61 8.73 0.69
N ASN A 345 20.50 7.77 0.88
CA ASN A 345 20.22 6.34 0.73
C ASN A 345 20.83 5.53 1.89
N PHE A 346 20.50 4.23 1.94
CA PHE A 346 20.97 3.27 2.93
C PHE A 346 21.63 2.07 2.26
N PRO A 347 22.85 2.22 1.69
CA PRO A 347 23.44 1.21 0.84
C PRO A 347 23.82 -0.05 1.63
N ALA A 348 23.61 -1.19 0.99
CA ALA A 348 24.14 -2.49 1.37
C ALA A 348 24.80 -3.13 0.15
N GLU A 349 25.73 -4.05 0.37
CA GLU A 349 26.37 -4.82 -0.70
C GLU A 349 26.26 -6.32 -0.41
N VAL A 350 25.90 -7.09 -1.45
CA VAL A 350 26.08 -8.55 -1.48
C VAL A 350 27.45 -8.81 -2.07
N ILE A 351 28.33 -9.47 -1.30
CA ILE A 351 29.63 -9.93 -1.78
C ILE A 351 29.53 -11.43 -2.01
N LEU A 352 29.68 -11.85 -3.26
CA LEU A 352 29.67 -13.26 -3.66
C LEU A 352 31.04 -13.92 -3.37
N GLY A 353 31.06 -15.25 -3.24
CA GLY A 353 32.28 -16.03 -2.98
C GLY A 353 33.34 -15.94 -4.09
N ASN A 354 33.00 -15.43 -5.27
CA ASN A 354 33.94 -15.10 -6.35
C ASN A 354 34.47 -13.65 -6.30
N GLY A 355 34.22 -12.93 -5.20
CA GLY A 355 34.64 -11.54 -4.99
C GLY A 355 33.77 -10.48 -5.69
N ARG A 356 32.79 -10.87 -6.53
CA ARG A 356 31.89 -9.90 -7.17
C ARG A 356 31.00 -9.23 -6.12
N LYS A 357 31.03 -7.90 -6.12
CA LYS A 357 30.16 -7.04 -5.31
C LYS A 357 28.92 -6.62 -6.11
N LEU A 358 27.77 -6.62 -5.46
CA LEU A 358 26.48 -6.23 -6.04
C LEU A 358 25.77 -5.31 -5.05
N PHE A 359 25.33 -4.15 -5.52
CA PHE A 359 24.81 -3.10 -4.66
C PHE A 359 23.30 -3.23 -4.46
N GLY A 360 22.84 -2.77 -3.30
CA GLY A 360 21.45 -2.80 -2.89
C GLY A 360 21.20 -1.85 -1.72
N VAL A 361 20.08 -2.04 -1.02
CA VAL A 361 19.69 -1.24 0.14
C VAL A 361 19.24 -2.10 1.32
N SER A 362 19.37 -1.55 2.53
CA SER A 362 18.89 -2.20 3.77
C SER A 362 18.83 -1.24 4.95
N LEU A 363 17.83 -1.43 5.83
CA LEU A 363 17.79 -0.85 7.18
C LEU A 363 17.95 -1.93 8.27
N TYR A 364 18.71 -2.99 7.99
CA TYR A 364 19.04 -3.99 8.99
C TYR A 364 20.02 -3.44 10.04
N ALA A 365 19.50 -3.18 11.25
CA ALA A 365 20.25 -2.68 12.40
C ALA A 365 20.66 -3.76 13.43
N GLY A 366 20.59 -5.05 13.07
CA GLY A 366 20.95 -6.16 13.96
C GLY A 366 22.44 -6.54 13.88
N LYS A 367 22.79 -7.72 14.39
CA LYS A 367 24.17 -8.26 14.32
C LYS A 367 24.55 -8.53 12.84
N PRO A 368 25.58 -7.87 12.28
CA PRO A 368 26.01 -8.09 10.90
C PRO A 368 26.70 -9.44 10.72
N LEU A 369 26.86 -9.89 9.46
CA LEU A 369 27.50 -11.16 9.11
C LEU A 369 29.04 -11.13 9.26
N ASN A 370 29.64 -9.99 9.59
CA ASN A 370 31.09 -9.81 9.84
C ASN A 370 32.00 -10.35 8.72
N GLY A 371 31.56 -10.26 7.46
CA GLY A 371 32.30 -10.78 6.31
C GLY A 371 32.38 -12.31 6.21
N LYS A 372 31.76 -13.06 7.13
CA LYS A 372 31.71 -14.52 7.07
C LYS A 372 30.86 -14.95 5.86
N MET A 373 31.45 -15.76 4.99
CA MET A 373 30.74 -16.37 3.87
C MET A 373 29.79 -17.47 4.35
N PHE A 374 28.57 -17.45 3.82
CA PHE A 374 27.55 -18.49 4.01
C PHE A 374 27.10 -19.01 2.65
N SER A 375 26.72 -20.29 2.56
CA SER A 375 26.13 -20.84 1.33
C SER A 375 24.85 -20.09 0.96
N VAL A 376 24.60 -19.90 -0.33
CA VAL A 376 23.40 -19.23 -0.84
C VAL A 376 22.46 -20.24 -1.51
N VAL A 377 21.16 -20.11 -1.26
CA VAL A 377 20.12 -20.96 -1.84
C VAL A 377 19.01 -20.11 -2.45
N TYR A 378 18.51 -20.52 -3.61
CA TYR A 378 17.31 -19.95 -4.25
C TYR A 378 16.22 -21.03 -4.34
N PRO A 379 15.24 -21.04 -3.42
CA PRO A 379 14.19 -22.06 -3.37
C PRO A 379 13.31 -22.09 -4.63
N GLY A 380 13.19 -20.94 -5.32
CA GLY A 380 12.50 -20.81 -6.61
C GLY A 380 13.13 -21.58 -7.78
N LYS A 381 14.33 -22.17 -7.62
CA LYS A 381 14.91 -23.09 -8.61
C LYS A 381 14.03 -24.33 -8.87
N SER A 382 13.14 -24.66 -7.94
CA SER A 382 12.12 -25.71 -8.08
C SER A 382 10.98 -25.38 -9.05
N GLY A 383 10.87 -24.13 -9.53
CA GLY A 383 9.72 -23.64 -10.31
C GLY A 383 8.48 -23.30 -9.47
N VAL A 384 8.52 -23.54 -8.15
CA VAL A 384 7.39 -23.28 -7.24
C VAL A 384 7.36 -21.80 -6.85
N LEU A 385 6.33 -21.06 -7.31
CA LEU A 385 6.19 -19.63 -7.08
C LEU A 385 6.09 -19.25 -5.58
N SER A 386 5.43 -20.05 -4.75
CA SER A 386 5.36 -19.78 -3.31
C SER A 386 6.72 -19.92 -2.63
N ALA A 387 7.60 -20.80 -3.13
CA ALA A 387 8.97 -20.97 -2.65
C ALA A 387 9.89 -19.84 -3.13
N SER A 388 9.79 -19.41 -4.40
CA SER A 388 10.55 -18.24 -4.88
C SER A 388 10.17 -16.97 -4.12
N LEU A 389 8.89 -16.81 -3.78
CA LEU A 389 8.38 -15.69 -3.00
C LEU A 389 8.57 -15.84 -1.48
N CYS A 390 9.16 -16.93 -0.98
CA CYS A 390 9.34 -17.19 0.46
C CYS A 390 8.06 -16.92 1.27
N MET A 391 6.93 -17.47 0.79
CA MET A 391 5.64 -17.45 1.48
C MET A 391 5.67 -18.33 2.73
N GLU A 392 4.73 -18.09 3.65
CA GLU A 392 4.64 -18.91 4.87
C GLU A 392 4.45 -20.39 4.51
N ASN A 393 5.15 -21.26 5.25
CA ASN A 393 5.22 -22.72 5.02
C ASN A 393 5.71 -23.18 3.63
N SER A 394 6.37 -22.32 2.83
CA SER A 394 6.90 -22.70 1.51
C SER A 394 8.40 -23.07 1.46
N LEU A 395 9.12 -22.88 2.57
CA LEU A 395 10.55 -23.16 2.66
C LEU A 395 10.82 -24.46 3.44
N ASP A 396 11.56 -25.39 2.83
CA ASP A 396 12.08 -26.58 3.50
C ASP A 396 13.23 -26.19 4.47
N PRO A 397 13.09 -26.40 5.79
CA PRO A 397 14.13 -26.10 6.77
C PRO A 397 15.45 -26.84 6.52
N HIS A 398 15.42 -28.06 5.97
CA HIS A 398 16.65 -28.82 5.67
C HIS A 398 17.47 -28.17 4.55
N LEU A 399 16.81 -27.50 3.60
CA LEU A 399 17.48 -26.83 2.50
C LEU A 399 18.00 -25.43 2.86
N VAL A 400 17.37 -24.72 3.80
CA VAL A 400 17.70 -23.31 4.11
C VAL A 400 18.43 -23.07 5.43
N ARG A 401 18.40 -24.02 6.38
CA ARG A 401 19.05 -23.85 7.69
C ARG A 401 20.54 -23.51 7.54
N GLY A 402 20.98 -22.43 8.18
CA GLY A 402 22.38 -21.97 8.16
C GLY A 402 22.80 -21.20 6.90
N LYS A 403 21.89 -20.91 5.96
CA LYS A 403 22.20 -20.33 4.63
C LYS A 403 21.60 -18.95 4.42
N ILE A 404 22.10 -18.23 3.42
CA ILE A 404 21.46 -17.02 2.90
C ILE A 404 20.43 -17.43 1.84
N VAL A 405 19.19 -16.98 1.96
CA VAL A 405 18.09 -17.36 1.07
C VAL A 405 17.76 -16.22 0.11
N ILE A 406 17.68 -16.51 -1.18
CA ILE A 406 17.15 -15.56 -2.16
C ILE A 406 15.63 -15.69 -2.22
N CYS A 407 14.95 -14.57 -2.01
CA CYS A 407 13.51 -14.43 -2.13
C CYS A 407 13.20 -13.39 -3.21
N ASP A 408 12.28 -13.69 -4.11
CA ASP A 408 11.80 -12.74 -5.11
C ASP A 408 10.80 -11.76 -4.48
N ARG A 409 10.86 -10.49 -4.89
CA ARG A 409 9.84 -9.48 -4.58
C ARG A 409 8.57 -9.80 -5.37
N GLY A 410 7.43 -9.76 -4.68
CA GLY A 410 6.12 -10.09 -5.27
C GLY A 410 5.02 -10.07 -4.21
N SER A 411 4.01 -10.92 -4.40
CA SER A 411 2.66 -10.82 -3.81
C SER A 411 2.50 -10.87 -2.28
N ASN A 412 3.58 -10.98 -1.51
CA ASN A 412 3.59 -11.00 -0.04
C ASN A 412 4.60 -9.97 0.51
N PRO A 413 4.35 -9.38 1.69
CA PRO A 413 5.15 -8.25 2.19
C PRO A 413 6.66 -8.53 2.23
N ARG A 414 7.45 -7.56 1.75
CA ARG A 414 8.92 -7.68 1.59
C ARG A 414 9.61 -8.10 2.89
N VAL A 415 9.19 -7.53 4.02
CA VAL A 415 9.71 -7.82 5.36
C VAL A 415 9.26 -9.17 5.92
N ALA A 416 8.06 -9.64 5.57
CA ALA A 416 7.53 -10.93 6.03
C ALA A 416 8.33 -12.12 5.47
N LYS A 417 8.89 -11.99 4.27
CA LYS A 417 9.81 -12.99 3.68
C LYS A 417 11.00 -13.27 4.60
N GLY A 418 11.57 -12.22 5.22
CA GLY A 418 12.66 -12.35 6.18
C GLY A 418 12.25 -13.06 7.47
N MET A 419 10.99 -12.93 7.90
CA MET A 419 10.43 -13.70 9.02
C MET A 419 10.34 -15.19 8.65
N VAL A 420 9.84 -15.53 7.46
CA VAL A 420 9.74 -16.93 6.99
C VAL A 420 11.13 -17.58 6.89
N VAL A 421 12.11 -16.88 6.30
CA VAL A 421 13.50 -17.33 6.23
C VAL A 421 14.08 -17.57 7.63
N ASN A 422 13.81 -16.68 8.59
CA ASN A 422 14.25 -16.83 9.98
C ASN A 422 13.59 -18.04 10.67
N LYS A 423 12.25 -18.22 10.52
CA LYS A 423 11.51 -19.38 11.06
C LYS A 423 12.09 -20.70 10.54
N ALA A 424 12.47 -20.76 9.26
CA ALA A 424 13.09 -21.94 8.64
C ALA A 424 14.59 -22.13 9.00
N GLY A 425 15.19 -21.21 9.77
CA GLY A 425 16.58 -21.29 10.24
C GLY A 425 17.63 -20.71 9.30
N GLY A 426 17.23 -19.93 8.28
CA GLY A 426 18.15 -19.17 7.43
C GLY A 426 18.82 -18.02 8.18
N VAL A 427 20.07 -17.72 7.84
CA VAL A 427 20.90 -16.71 8.56
C VAL A 427 20.87 -15.32 7.91
N GLY A 428 20.26 -15.20 6.74
CA GLY A 428 20.11 -13.95 6.02
C GLY A 428 19.26 -14.11 4.76
N MET A 429 18.88 -12.99 4.14
CA MET A 429 18.05 -12.97 2.95
C MET A 429 18.61 -12.03 1.88
N ILE A 430 18.44 -12.37 0.60
CA ILE A 430 18.61 -11.44 -0.51
C ILE A 430 17.24 -11.28 -1.15
N LEU A 431 16.71 -10.07 -1.12
CA LEU A 431 15.42 -9.75 -1.73
C LEU A 431 15.66 -9.24 -3.16
N ALA A 432 15.42 -10.07 -4.15
CA ALA A 432 15.63 -9.73 -5.56
C ALA A 432 14.36 -9.10 -6.16
N ASN A 433 14.47 -7.93 -6.79
CA ASN A 433 13.41 -7.45 -7.67
C ASN A 433 13.24 -8.41 -8.88
N GLY A 434 12.01 -8.54 -9.36
CA GLY A 434 11.73 -9.09 -10.70
C GLY A 434 11.50 -7.97 -11.71
N VAL A 435 11.50 -8.28 -13.01
CA VAL A 435 11.38 -7.32 -14.13
C VAL A 435 10.24 -6.31 -13.95
N SER A 436 9.09 -6.72 -13.40
CA SER A 436 7.94 -5.85 -13.13
C SER A 436 8.18 -4.73 -12.11
N ASN A 437 9.21 -4.84 -11.28
CA ASN A 437 9.60 -3.85 -10.27
C ASN A 437 10.80 -3.00 -10.73
N GLY A 438 11.47 -3.39 -11.83
CA GLY A 438 12.69 -2.77 -12.35
C GLY A 438 13.82 -2.69 -11.32
N GLU A 439 14.66 -1.67 -11.47
CA GLU A 439 15.81 -1.42 -10.60
C GLU A 439 15.49 -0.62 -9.32
N GLY A 440 14.21 -0.30 -9.06
CA GLY A 440 13.85 0.59 -7.96
C GLY A 440 13.86 -0.05 -6.57
N LEU A 441 14.52 0.64 -5.62
CA LEU A 441 14.94 0.08 -4.34
C LEU A 441 14.39 0.87 -3.16
N VAL A 442 13.77 0.15 -2.23
CA VAL A 442 13.24 0.71 -0.98
C VAL A 442 14.03 0.13 0.19
N GLY A 443 14.53 1.00 1.08
CA GLY A 443 15.11 0.58 2.34
C GLY A 443 14.02 0.09 3.28
N ASP A 444 13.96 -1.22 3.53
CA ASP A 444 13.05 -1.83 4.49
C ASP A 444 13.78 -2.17 5.80
N ALA A 445 13.06 -2.06 6.92
CA ALA A 445 13.47 -2.63 8.19
C ALA A 445 13.49 -4.17 8.11
N HIS A 446 14.55 -4.83 8.54
CA HIS A 446 14.61 -6.30 8.51
C HIS A 446 14.88 -6.91 9.90
N LEU A 447 14.41 -8.13 10.10
CA LEU A 447 14.63 -8.94 11.31
C LEU A 447 15.93 -9.75 11.25
N ILE A 448 16.34 -10.16 10.05
CA ILE A 448 17.60 -10.87 9.76
C ILE A 448 18.46 -10.07 8.76
N PRO A 449 19.78 -10.31 8.69
CA PRO A 449 20.66 -9.66 7.72
C PRO A 449 20.11 -9.80 6.29
N THR A 450 19.69 -8.68 5.71
CA THR A 450 18.98 -8.69 4.42
C THR A 450 19.45 -7.57 3.52
N CYS A 451 19.66 -7.85 2.23
CA CYS A 451 19.91 -6.83 1.21
C CYS A 451 18.83 -6.92 0.12
N ALA A 452 18.18 -5.79 -0.19
CA ALA A 452 17.29 -5.67 -1.35
C ALA A 452 18.09 -5.21 -2.58
N VAL A 453 17.98 -5.93 -3.70
CA VAL A 453 18.77 -5.70 -4.92
C VAL A 453 17.88 -5.55 -6.15
N GLY A 454 18.42 -4.85 -7.16
CA GLY A 454 17.76 -4.60 -8.45
C GLY A 454 17.45 -5.90 -9.22
N ALA A 455 16.73 -5.77 -10.34
CA ALA A 455 16.40 -6.95 -11.15
C ALA A 455 17.68 -7.50 -11.82
N ASN A 456 18.52 -6.61 -12.35
CA ASN A 456 19.82 -6.97 -12.92
C ASN A 456 20.76 -7.66 -11.92
N GLU A 457 20.91 -7.10 -10.71
CA GLU A 457 21.68 -7.73 -9.64
C GLU A 457 21.05 -9.07 -9.20
N GLY A 458 19.72 -9.12 -9.05
CA GLY A 458 19.00 -10.34 -8.67
C GLY A 458 19.26 -11.49 -9.63
N ASP A 459 19.12 -11.25 -10.93
CA ASP A 459 19.34 -12.25 -11.98
C ASP A 459 20.83 -12.62 -12.11
N ALA A 460 21.75 -11.69 -11.82
CA ALA A 460 23.18 -11.98 -11.72
C ALA A 460 23.50 -12.95 -10.56
N ILE A 461 22.85 -12.81 -9.39
CA ILE A 461 23.05 -13.72 -8.25
C ILE A 461 22.41 -15.09 -8.52
N LYS A 462 21.20 -15.12 -9.07
CA LYS A 462 20.54 -16.37 -9.50
C LYS A 462 21.42 -17.14 -10.49
N SER A 463 21.97 -16.44 -11.49
CA SER A 463 22.91 -16.99 -12.47
C SER A 463 24.21 -17.51 -11.83
N TYR A 464 24.73 -16.83 -10.80
CA TYR A 464 25.91 -17.29 -10.05
C TYR A 464 25.65 -18.62 -9.33
N ILE A 465 24.47 -18.78 -8.70
CA ILE A 465 24.08 -20.04 -8.01
C ILE A 465 23.91 -21.19 -8.99
N VAL A 466 23.28 -20.97 -10.15
CA VAL A 466 23.11 -22.02 -11.17
C VAL A 466 24.46 -22.55 -11.66
N LYS A 467 25.48 -21.69 -11.74
CA LYS A 467 26.82 -22.05 -12.21
C LYS A 467 27.75 -22.63 -11.13
N ASN A 468 27.44 -22.48 -9.84
CA ASN A 468 28.34 -22.83 -8.74
C ASN A 468 27.60 -23.64 -7.64
N PRO A 469 27.77 -24.97 -7.58
CA PRO A 469 27.14 -25.80 -6.53
C PRO A 469 27.55 -25.42 -5.10
N THR A 470 28.71 -24.79 -4.92
CA THR A 470 29.24 -24.29 -3.65
C THR A 470 29.05 -22.76 -3.48
N ALA A 471 28.10 -22.17 -4.20
CA ALA A 471 27.81 -20.72 -4.16
C ALA A 471 27.69 -20.20 -2.73
N SER A 472 28.44 -19.15 -2.43
CA SER A 472 28.46 -18.49 -1.12
C SER A 472 28.40 -16.96 -1.26
N ALA A 473 27.97 -16.29 -0.21
CA ALA A 473 27.95 -14.84 -0.11
C ALA A 473 28.01 -14.35 1.34
N THR A 474 28.26 -13.04 1.50
CA THR A 474 28.04 -12.26 2.71
C THR A 474 27.33 -10.96 2.35
N ILE A 475 26.77 -10.28 3.36
CA ILE A 475 26.09 -8.99 3.22
C ILE A 475 26.77 -7.98 4.14
N ASN A 476 27.20 -6.84 3.59
CA ASN A 476 27.70 -5.70 4.35
C ASN A 476 26.70 -4.54 4.29
N PHE A 477 26.72 -3.69 5.32
CA PHE A 477 25.81 -2.55 5.49
C PHE A 477 26.62 -1.27 5.63
N HIS A 478 26.32 -0.24 4.85
CA HIS A 478 27.08 1.03 4.83
C HIS A 478 26.41 2.16 5.64
N GLY A 479 25.36 1.85 6.41
CA GLY A 479 24.66 2.82 7.24
C GLY A 479 23.89 3.86 6.42
N THR A 480 24.06 5.15 6.75
CA THR A 480 23.39 6.27 6.06
C THR A 480 24.38 7.04 5.21
N VAL A 481 24.08 7.17 3.92
CA VAL A 481 24.88 7.96 2.97
C VAL A 481 24.06 9.16 2.48
N ILE A 482 24.68 10.33 2.44
CA ILE A 482 24.10 11.60 1.95
C ILE A 482 24.90 12.14 0.76
N GLY A 483 24.27 13.01 -0.04
CA GLY A 483 24.87 13.52 -1.28
C GLY A 483 24.79 12.52 -2.44
N VAL A 484 23.83 11.58 -2.39
CA VAL A 484 23.58 10.60 -3.46
C VAL A 484 23.17 11.32 -4.74
N LYS A 485 23.71 10.88 -5.88
CA LYS A 485 23.45 11.44 -7.21
C LYS A 485 23.15 10.30 -8.20
N PRO A 486 22.11 10.40 -9.04
CA PRO A 486 21.08 11.45 -9.07
C PRO A 486 20.17 11.49 -7.85
N ALA A 487 19.68 12.68 -7.52
CA ALA A 487 18.44 12.89 -6.76
C ALA A 487 17.84 14.27 -7.10
N PRO A 488 16.50 14.41 -7.22
CA PRO A 488 15.52 13.34 -7.13
C PRO A 488 15.50 12.45 -8.38
N VAL A 489 14.99 11.23 -8.20
CA VAL A 489 14.64 10.23 -9.23
C VAL A 489 13.17 9.87 -8.96
N VAL A 490 12.36 9.64 -9.99
CA VAL A 490 10.96 9.20 -9.78
C VAL A 490 10.97 7.76 -9.33
N ALA A 491 10.40 7.48 -8.15
CA ALA A 491 10.41 6.16 -7.55
C ALA A 491 9.71 5.12 -8.43
N SER A 492 10.23 3.89 -8.49
CA SER A 492 9.67 2.85 -9.38
C SER A 492 8.20 2.60 -9.10
N PHE A 493 7.83 2.52 -7.82
CA PHE A 493 6.46 2.30 -7.37
C PHE A 493 5.51 3.50 -7.56
N SER A 494 6.00 4.72 -7.83
CA SER A 494 5.13 5.90 -7.91
C SER A 494 4.10 5.73 -9.03
N GLY A 495 2.80 5.90 -8.75
CA GLY A 495 1.73 5.82 -9.74
C GLY A 495 1.95 6.76 -10.93
N ARG A 496 1.72 6.27 -12.14
CA ARG A 496 2.00 6.94 -13.42
C ARG A 496 0.73 7.26 -14.20
N GLY A 497 0.72 8.40 -14.87
CA GLY A 497 -0.31 8.80 -15.83
C GLY A 497 -0.39 7.92 -17.08
N PRO A 498 -1.29 8.26 -18.03
CA PRO A 498 -2.28 9.34 -17.97
C PRO A 498 -3.39 9.10 -16.93
N ASN A 499 -4.18 10.15 -16.67
CA ASN A 499 -5.44 10.06 -15.93
C ASN A 499 -6.41 9.11 -16.68
N GLY A 500 -6.82 8.03 -16.03
CA GLY A 500 -7.66 6.98 -16.62
C GLY A 500 -9.12 7.38 -16.89
N LEU A 501 -9.62 8.43 -16.22
CA LEU A 501 -11.00 8.92 -16.35
C LEU A 501 -11.07 10.07 -17.36
N ASN A 502 -10.19 11.07 -17.23
CA ASN A 502 -10.12 12.26 -18.08
C ASN A 502 -8.67 12.56 -18.48
N PRO A 503 -8.18 12.00 -19.60
CA PRO A 503 -6.84 12.27 -20.10
C PRO A 503 -6.61 13.75 -20.49
N GLU A 504 -7.65 14.57 -20.54
CA GLU A 504 -7.61 16.04 -20.67
C GLU A 504 -6.95 16.73 -19.46
N ILE A 505 -6.83 16.02 -18.33
CA ILE A 505 -6.22 16.51 -17.08
C ILE A 505 -4.99 15.65 -16.77
N LEU A 506 -3.82 16.28 -16.71
CA LEU A 506 -2.57 15.62 -16.37
C LEU A 506 -2.59 15.13 -14.91
N LYS A 507 -2.18 13.88 -14.68
CA LYS A 507 -1.91 13.31 -13.35
C LYS A 507 -0.64 12.43 -13.41
N PRO A 508 0.17 12.35 -12.34
CA PRO A 508 0.08 13.14 -11.10
C PRO A 508 0.31 14.65 -11.37
N ASP A 509 0.03 15.51 -10.38
CA ASP A 509 0.21 16.96 -10.55
C ASP A 509 1.67 17.38 -10.38
N LEU A 510 2.36 16.78 -9.41
CA LEU A 510 3.78 16.98 -9.10
C LEU A 510 4.32 15.82 -8.27
N ILE A 511 5.64 15.75 -8.07
CA ILE A 511 6.28 14.80 -7.15
C ILE A 511 6.92 15.50 -5.95
N ALA A 512 7.00 14.79 -4.84
CA ALA A 512 7.67 15.24 -3.62
C ALA A 512 8.45 14.09 -2.95
N PRO A 513 9.32 14.36 -1.95
CA PRO A 513 10.07 13.34 -1.22
C PRO A 513 9.17 12.23 -0.67
N GLY A 514 9.25 11.04 -1.26
CA GLY A 514 8.41 9.89 -0.92
C GLY A 514 9.18 8.59 -0.67
N VAL A 515 10.51 8.59 -0.87
CA VAL A 515 11.37 7.41 -0.64
C VAL A 515 12.26 7.63 0.57
N ASN A 516 12.39 6.59 1.41
CA ASN A 516 13.34 6.51 2.51
C ASN A 516 13.18 7.67 3.53
N ILE A 517 11.94 8.04 3.87
CA ILE A 517 11.57 9.18 4.72
C ILE A 517 11.52 8.76 6.20
N LEU A 518 12.28 9.48 7.05
CA LEU A 518 12.29 9.28 8.50
C LEU A 518 11.23 10.19 9.14
N ALA A 519 10.26 9.60 9.83
CA ALA A 519 9.27 10.35 10.62
C ALA A 519 8.89 9.56 11.89
N ALA A 520 8.04 10.13 12.74
CA ALA A 520 7.66 9.51 14.00
C ALA A 520 6.86 8.20 13.76
N TRP A 521 6.90 7.29 14.72
CA TRP A 521 6.24 5.98 14.63
C TRP A 521 5.38 5.69 15.86
N THR A 522 4.50 4.68 15.83
CA THR A 522 3.76 4.23 17.02
C THR A 522 4.63 3.37 17.95
N ASP A 523 4.26 3.20 19.23
CA ASP A 523 4.84 2.15 20.10
C ASP A 523 4.01 0.85 20.08
N ALA A 524 2.91 0.82 19.32
CA ALA A 524 2.01 -0.33 19.20
C ALA A 524 2.57 -1.46 18.31
N VAL A 525 3.40 -1.14 17.31
CA VAL A 525 4.04 -2.12 16.41
C VAL A 525 5.50 -1.75 16.14
N GLY A 526 6.33 -2.76 15.88
CA GLY A 526 7.73 -2.53 15.53
C GLY A 526 7.96 -1.97 14.13
N PRO A 527 9.22 -1.65 13.78
CA PRO A 527 9.54 -0.92 12.55
C PRO A 527 9.20 -1.66 11.24
N THR A 528 8.99 -2.98 11.28
CA THR A 528 8.51 -3.76 10.12
C THR A 528 6.99 -3.75 9.96
N GLY A 529 6.22 -3.30 10.96
CA GLY A 529 4.76 -3.45 11.01
C GLY A 529 4.28 -4.89 11.25
N LEU A 530 5.18 -5.87 11.43
CA LEU A 530 4.82 -7.26 11.69
C LEU A 530 4.53 -7.49 13.18
N ASP A 531 3.49 -8.27 13.49
CA ASP A 531 3.09 -8.54 14.88
C ASP A 531 4.15 -9.30 15.72
N LEU A 532 5.12 -9.97 15.08
CA LEU A 532 6.27 -10.60 15.75
C LEU A 532 7.46 -9.65 15.98
N ASP A 533 7.43 -8.42 15.45
CA ASP A 533 8.51 -7.44 15.61
C ASP A 533 8.31 -6.62 16.88
N ASN A 534 8.76 -7.18 18.00
CA ASN A 534 8.68 -6.57 19.32
C ASN A 534 9.65 -5.38 19.56
N ARG A 535 10.39 -4.93 18.53
CA ARG A 535 11.29 -3.78 18.65
C ARG A 535 10.47 -2.50 18.78
N LYS A 536 10.82 -1.61 19.72
CA LYS A 536 10.22 -0.27 19.80
C LYS A 536 11.13 0.75 19.12
N ALA A 537 10.56 1.68 18.35
CA ALA A 537 11.28 2.79 17.75
C ALA A 537 10.42 4.05 17.78
N GLU A 538 10.99 5.16 18.25
CA GLU A 538 10.30 6.47 18.23
C GLU A 538 10.12 7.00 16.80
N PHE A 539 11.02 6.60 15.90
CA PHE A 539 11.07 6.99 14.49
C PHE A 539 11.24 5.76 13.59
N ASN A 540 10.55 5.77 12.46
CA ASN A 540 10.66 4.73 11.43
C ASN A 540 10.95 5.37 10.05
N ILE A 541 11.50 4.58 9.15
CA ILE A 541 11.84 4.99 7.78
C ILE A 541 10.94 4.23 6.82
N LEU A 542 10.10 4.96 6.09
CA LEU A 542 9.14 4.39 5.14
C LEU A 542 9.28 5.01 3.75
N SER A 543 8.71 4.33 2.76
CA SER A 543 8.60 4.81 1.37
C SER A 543 7.20 4.58 0.82
N GLY A 544 6.67 5.58 0.12
CA GLY A 544 5.35 5.56 -0.50
C GLY A 544 4.98 6.95 -1.01
N THR A 545 4.04 7.02 -1.96
CA THR A 545 3.36 8.29 -2.29
C THR A 545 2.61 8.85 -1.06
N SER A 546 2.26 7.98 -0.11
CA SER A 546 1.80 8.31 1.25
C SER A 546 2.78 9.16 2.07
N MET A 547 4.08 9.12 1.80
CA MET A 547 5.08 10.01 2.44
C MET A 547 5.31 11.28 1.62
N ALA A 548 5.02 11.28 0.32
CA ALA A 548 5.10 12.47 -0.54
C ALA A 548 3.91 13.44 -0.30
N CYS A 549 2.69 12.91 -0.17
CA CYS A 549 1.48 13.66 0.15
C CYS A 549 1.61 14.60 1.38
N PRO A 550 2.09 14.15 2.56
CA PRO A 550 2.25 15.04 3.72
C PRO A 550 3.35 16.10 3.53
N HIS A 551 4.37 15.87 2.69
CA HIS A 551 5.31 16.95 2.32
C HIS A 551 4.59 18.08 1.56
N VAL A 552 3.71 17.73 0.62
CA VAL A 552 2.88 18.70 -0.13
C VAL A 552 1.82 19.36 0.76
N SER A 553 1.24 18.62 1.71
CA SER A 553 0.30 19.18 2.69
C SER A 553 0.97 20.20 3.61
N GLY A 554 2.16 19.89 4.14
CA GLY A 554 2.94 20.85 4.92
C GLY A 554 3.41 22.05 4.07
N ALA A 555 3.74 21.84 2.80
CA ALA A 555 4.04 22.92 1.86
C ALA A 555 2.84 23.85 1.64
N ALA A 556 1.66 23.28 1.37
CA ALA A 556 0.41 24.02 1.25
C ALA A 556 0.09 24.78 2.54
N ALA A 557 0.40 24.23 3.71
CA ALA A 557 0.22 24.92 4.98
C ALA A 557 1.16 26.12 5.15
N LEU A 558 2.43 26.01 4.75
CA LEU A 558 3.34 27.16 4.73
C LEU A 558 2.88 28.24 3.75
N LEU A 559 2.47 27.84 2.53
CA LEU A 559 1.98 28.77 1.50
C LEU A 559 0.67 29.45 1.90
N LYS A 560 -0.27 28.72 2.51
CA LYS A 560 -1.52 29.29 3.05
C LYS A 560 -1.26 30.24 4.22
N SER A 561 -0.21 30.01 5.01
CA SER A 561 0.17 30.92 6.09
C SER A 561 0.89 32.19 5.60
N ALA A 562 1.64 32.10 4.48
CA ALA A 562 2.26 33.25 3.82
C ALA A 562 1.26 34.05 2.97
N HIS A 563 0.28 33.36 2.38
CA HIS A 563 -0.78 33.93 1.52
C HIS A 563 -2.18 33.46 1.99
N PRO A 564 -2.74 34.03 3.08
CA PRO A 564 -4.00 33.58 3.68
C PRO A 564 -5.22 33.68 2.76
N ASP A 565 -5.19 34.57 1.78
CA ASP A 565 -6.23 34.83 0.79
C ASP A 565 -6.17 33.90 -0.45
N TRP A 566 -5.10 33.13 -0.63
CA TRP A 566 -5.00 32.20 -1.76
C TRP A 566 -6.00 31.04 -1.67
N SER A 567 -6.60 30.72 -2.82
CA SER A 567 -7.47 29.55 -3.01
C SER A 567 -6.66 28.25 -3.01
N PRO A 568 -7.30 27.08 -2.80
CA PRO A 568 -6.67 25.78 -3.03
C PRO A 568 -6.04 25.64 -4.42
N ALA A 569 -6.67 26.24 -5.44
CA ALA A 569 -6.18 26.19 -6.81
C ALA A 569 -4.96 27.09 -7.03
N ALA A 570 -4.91 28.27 -6.43
CA ALA A 570 -3.74 29.14 -6.44
C ALA A 570 -2.53 28.48 -5.76
N ILE A 571 -2.73 27.83 -4.61
CA ILE A 571 -1.67 27.07 -3.90
C ILE A 571 -1.17 25.89 -4.75
N ARG A 572 -2.07 25.10 -5.35
CA ARG A 572 -1.70 24.03 -6.30
C ARG A 572 -0.91 24.60 -7.48
N SER A 573 -1.40 25.70 -8.06
CA SER A 573 -0.75 26.37 -9.19
C SER A 573 0.65 26.81 -8.84
N ALA A 574 0.86 27.48 -7.71
CA ALA A 574 2.18 27.95 -7.29
C ALA A 574 3.18 26.79 -7.19
N MET A 575 2.80 25.67 -6.57
CA MET A 575 3.67 24.50 -6.47
C MET A 575 3.93 23.78 -7.81
N MET A 576 2.95 23.76 -8.72
CA MET A 576 3.12 23.16 -10.04
C MET A 576 3.99 24.02 -10.96
N THR A 577 3.73 25.32 -11.04
CA THR A 577 4.36 26.19 -12.07
C THR A 577 5.82 26.51 -11.80
N THR A 578 6.28 26.31 -10.56
CA THR A 578 7.66 26.54 -10.13
C THR A 578 8.46 25.24 -9.89
N ALA A 579 7.88 24.08 -10.21
CA ALA A 579 8.49 22.78 -9.95
C ALA A 579 9.78 22.53 -10.76
N ASN A 580 10.74 21.86 -10.13
CA ASN A 580 12.04 21.54 -10.73
C ASN A 580 11.96 20.30 -11.63
N LEU A 581 12.68 20.34 -12.76
CA LEU A 581 12.75 19.23 -13.73
C LEU A 581 14.08 18.48 -13.72
N VAL A 582 15.04 18.97 -12.93
CA VAL A 582 16.42 18.50 -12.91
C VAL A 582 16.81 17.92 -11.56
N ASP A 583 17.78 17.01 -11.61
CA ASP A 583 18.45 16.43 -10.45
C ASP A 583 19.55 17.35 -9.88
N ASN A 584 20.18 16.90 -8.81
CA ASN A 584 21.35 17.51 -8.16
C ASN A 584 22.68 17.38 -8.97
N ARG A 585 22.61 16.97 -10.24
CA ARG A 585 23.65 17.08 -11.28
C ARG A 585 23.27 18.10 -12.37
N LEU A 586 22.14 18.80 -12.19
CA LEU A 586 21.53 19.70 -13.18
C LEU A 586 21.16 18.99 -14.50
N GLN A 587 20.94 17.68 -14.44
CA GLN A 587 20.47 16.86 -15.57
C GLN A 587 18.97 16.60 -15.44
N PRO A 588 18.24 16.33 -16.53
CA PRO A 588 16.84 15.92 -16.45
C PRO A 588 16.66 14.73 -15.49
N MET A 589 15.61 14.76 -14.68
CA MET A 589 15.28 13.63 -13.79
C MET A 589 15.15 12.32 -14.59
N THR A 590 15.42 11.21 -13.92
CA THR A 590 15.28 9.85 -14.46
C THR A 590 14.24 9.04 -13.70
N ASP A 591 13.84 7.93 -14.31
CA ASP A 591 12.96 6.90 -13.75
C ASP A 591 13.81 5.87 -13.00
N GLU A 592 13.43 5.51 -11.77
CA GLU A 592 14.18 4.56 -10.95
C GLU A 592 14.08 3.11 -11.47
N ALA A 593 12.98 2.75 -12.14
CA ALA A 593 12.78 1.39 -12.62
C ALA A 593 13.63 1.05 -13.86
N THR A 594 13.84 2.04 -14.75
CA THR A 594 14.45 1.85 -16.08
C THR A 594 15.71 2.67 -16.33
N GLY A 595 16.03 3.65 -15.48
CA GLY A 595 17.13 4.60 -15.68
C GLY A 595 16.92 5.61 -16.83
N LYS A 596 15.79 5.56 -17.54
CA LYS A 596 15.46 6.46 -18.66
C LYS A 596 15.05 7.85 -18.16
N PRO A 597 15.13 8.91 -19.01
CA PRO A 597 14.55 10.22 -18.68
C PRO A 597 13.04 10.13 -18.45
N VAL A 598 12.53 10.82 -17.42
CA VAL A 598 11.09 10.83 -17.10
C VAL A 598 10.28 11.83 -17.91
N THR A 599 8.98 11.58 -17.96
CA THR A 599 7.96 12.38 -18.62
C THR A 599 7.01 13.04 -17.61
N PRO A 600 6.22 14.04 -18.03
CA PRO A 600 5.09 14.55 -17.26
C PRO A 600 4.07 13.51 -16.77
N TYR A 601 3.97 12.30 -17.32
CA TYR A 601 3.15 11.23 -16.71
C TYR A 601 3.79 10.59 -15.47
N ASP A 602 5.10 10.76 -15.29
CA ASP A 602 5.84 10.24 -14.15
C ASP A 602 5.96 11.31 -13.05
N TYR A 603 6.17 12.58 -13.44
CA TYR A 603 6.41 13.68 -12.50
C TYR A 603 5.37 14.80 -12.46
N GLY A 604 4.36 14.80 -13.32
CA GLY A 604 3.42 15.91 -13.46
C GLY A 604 4.08 17.18 -13.99
N ALA A 605 4.06 18.25 -13.19
CA ALA A 605 4.75 19.50 -13.49
C ALA A 605 6.26 19.49 -13.15
N GLY A 606 6.67 18.70 -12.15
CA GLY A 606 8.06 18.52 -11.72
C GLY A 606 8.16 18.08 -10.25
N HIS A 607 9.38 18.12 -9.69
CA HIS A 607 9.59 17.98 -8.25
C HIS A 607 9.34 19.30 -7.52
N LEU A 608 8.64 19.22 -6.38
CA LEU A 608 8.31 20.37 -5.52
C LEU A 608 9.54 21.26 -5.23
N ASN A 609 9.37 22.57 -5.40
CA ASN A 609 10.34 23.61 -5.09
C ASN A 609 9.67 24.73 -4.27
N LEU A 610 9.97 24.81 -2.98
CA LEU A 610 9.30 25.72 -2.05
C LEU A 610 9.84 27.15 -2.06
N ASP A 611 11.12 27.33 -2.40
CA ASP A 611 11.74 28.65 -2.44
C ASP A 611 11.14 29.50 -3.58
N LEU A 612 10.79 28.86 -4.71
CA LEU A 612 10.11 29.53 -5.83
C LEU A 612 8.59 29.56 -5.66
N ALA A 613 7.96 28.55 -5.04
CA ALA A 613 6.50 28.52 -4.87
C ALA A 613 5.95 29.61 -3.94
N LEU A 614 6.80 30.23 -3.10
CA LEU A 614 6.43 31.39 -2.28
C LEU A 614 6.08 32.62 -3.13
N ASP A 615 6.79 32.85 -4.23
CA ASP A 615 6.59 33.98 -5.14
C ASP A 615 6.58 33.48 -6.59
N PRO A 616 5.47 32.87 -7.04
CA PRO A 616 5.37 32.27 -8.37
C PRO A 616 5.13 33.33 -9.47
N GLY A 617 4.91 34.60 -9.11
CA GLY A 617 4.49 35.66 -10.04
C GLY A 617 3.05 35.52 -10.55
N LEU A 618 2.72 34.41 -11.23
CA LEU A 618 1.38 34.13 -11.76
C LEU A 618 0.81 32.81 -11.24
N VAL A 619 -0.51 32.78 -11.03
CA VAL A 619 -1.27 31.56 -10.69
C VAL A 619 -2.47 31.33 -11.61
N TYR A 620 -2.73 30.06 -11.92
CA TYR A 620 -3.96 29.57 -12.56
C TYR A 620 -4.99 29.27 -11.47
N ASP A 621 -5.74 30.30 -11.12
CA ASP A 621 -6.80 30.25 -10.11
C ASP A 621 -8.10 29.66 -10.69
N LEU A 622 -8.91 29.02 -9.83
CA LEU A 622 -10.16 28.33 -10.18
C LEU A 622 -11.21 28.56 -9.11
N ALA A 623 -12.44 28.85 -9.53
CA ALA A 623 -13.62 28.95 -8.68
C ALA A 623 -14.46 27.66 -8.73
N ASN A 624 -15.50 27.58 -7.90
CA ASN A 624 -16.39 26.40 -7.85
C ASN A 624 -17.17 26.21 -9.15
N GLU A 625 -17.52 27.31 -9.79
CA GLU A 625 -18.23 27.40 -11.06
C GLU A 625 -17.40 26.81 -12.20
N ASP A 626 -16.06 26.90 -12.14
CA ASP A 626 -15.17 26.28 -13.12
C ASP A 626 -15.21 24.75 -13.02
N TYR A 627 -15.24 24.22 -11.78
CA TYR A 627 -15.37 22.79 -11.54
C TYR A 627 -16.75 22.26 -11.93
N VAL A 628 -17.84 23.00 -11.64
CA VAL A 628 -19.19 22.66 -12.13
C VAL A 628 -19.22 22.68 -13.66
N SER A 629 -18.61 23.70 -14.28
CA SER A 629 -18.50 23.80 -15.74
C SER A 629 -17.73 22.63 -16.36
N PHE A 630 -16.65 22.17 -15.71
CA PHE A 630 -15.93 20.95 -16.10
C PHE A 630 -16.80 19.69 -15.96
N LEU A 631 -17.55 19.55 -14.86
CA LEU A 631 -18.46 18.41 -14.66
C LEU A 631 -19.58 18.38 -15.72
N CYS A 632 -20.11 19.54 -16.11
CA CYS A 632 -21.02 19.67 -17.26
C CYS A 632 -20.36 19.28 -18.59
N ALA A 633 -19.08 19.65 -18.78
CA ALA A 633 -18.29 19.40 -19.98
C ALA A 633 -17.95 17.92 -20.19
N ILE A 634 -17.74 17.14 -19.12
CA ILE A 634 -17.57 15.68 -19.18
C ILE A 634 -18.91 14.92 -19.23
N GLU A 635 -20.01 15.64 -19.52
CA GLU A 635 -21.35 15.11 -19.80
C GLU A 635 -22.05 14.40 -18.65
N TYR A 636 -21.66 14.67 -17.40
CA TYR A 636 -22.43 14.24 -16.24
C TYR A 636 -23.80 14.93 -16.22
N GLY A 637 -24.85 14.15 -15.95
CA GLY A 637 -26.22 14.68 -15.84
C GLY A 637 -26.41 15.52 -14.57
N PRO A 638 -27.38 16.46 -14.51
CA PRO A 638 -27.55 17.35 -13.36
C PRO A 638 -27.66 16.63 -12.00
N LYS A 639 -28.36 15.48 -11.95
CA LYS A 639 -28.43 14.63 -10.74
C LYS A 639 -27.08 14.04 -10.35
N THR A 640 -26.29 13.58 -11.33
CA THR A 640 -24.94 13.03 -11.13
C THR A 640 -23.97 14.09 -10.63
N ILE A 641 -24.06 15.32 -11.16
CA ILE A 641 -23.27 16.46 -10.66
C ILE A 641 -23.70 16.82 -9.24
N GLN A 642 -25.01 16.83 -8.94
CA GLN A 642 -25.55 17.11 -7.61
C GLN A 642 -25.04 16.15 -6.52
N VAL A 643 -24.72 14.89 -6.85
CA VAL A 643 -24.06 13.97 -5.90
C VAL A 643 -22.70 14.51 -5.43
N ILE A 644 -21.95 15.15 -6.33
CA ILE A 644 -20.64 15.75 -6.02
C ILE A 644 -20.82 17.15 -5.39
N THR A 645 -21.69 17.99 -5.96
CA THR A 645 -21.82 19.41 -5.60
C THR A 645 -22.75 19.68 -4.42
N LYS A 646 -23.50 18.67 -3.95
CA LYS A 646 -24.62 18.73 -2.98
C LYS A 646 -25.82 19.61 -3.42
N SER A 647 -25.57 20.66 -4.19
CA SER A 647 -26.57 21.62 -4.70
C SER A 647 -26.98 21.30 -6.14
N PRO A 648 -28.25 21.53 -6.53
CA PRO A 648 -28.68 21.42 -7.93
C PRO A 648 -27.86 22.35 -8.84
N VAL A 649 -27.50 21.87 -10.02
CA VAL A 649 -26.77 22.64 -11.03
C VAL A 649 -27.58 22.77 -12.32
N ASN A 650 -27.41 23.89 -13.02
CA ASN A 650 -27.94 24.07 -14.37
C ASN A 650 -26.77 24.19 -15.35
N CYS A 651 -26.56 23.16 -16.16
CA CYS A 651 -25.54 23.20 -17.20
C CYS A 651 -26.02 24.07 -18.38
N SER A 652 -25.24 25.08 -18.76
CA SER A 652 -25.46 25.85 -19.98
C SER A 652 -25.63 24.94 -21.20
N MET A 653 -26.56 25.29 -22.11
CA MET A 653 -26.72 24.61 -23.40
C MET A 653 -25.42 24.64 -24.23
N ARG A 654 -24.61 25.70 -24.08
CA ARG A 654 -23.22 25.74 -24.59
C ARG A 654 -22.28 25.33 -23.47
N LYS A 655 -21.88 24.06 -23.49
CA LYS A 655 -20.86 23.50 -22.59
C LYS A 655 -19.45 23.92 -23.04
N PRO A 656 -18.54 24.31 -22.13
CA PRO A 656 -17.13 24.41 -22.46
C PRO A 656 -16.54 23.02 -22.72
N LEU A 657 -15.34 22.95 -23.29
CA LEU A 657 -14.59 21.70 -23.43
C LEU A 657 -13.86 21.36 -22.11
N PRO A 658 -13.73 20.08 -21.69
CA PRO A 658 -13.06 19.72 -20.44
C PRO A 658 -11.60 20.19 -20.38
N GLU A 659 -10.91 20.18 -21.53
CA GLU A 659 -9.53 20.65 -21.72
C GLU A 659 -9.34 22.18 -21.51
N ASN A 660 -10.43 22.94 -21.39
CA ASN A 660 -10.45 24.37 -21.05
C ASN A 660 -10.65 24.66 -19.56
N LEU A 661 -10.69 23.66 -18.67
CA LEU A 661 -10.48 23.91 -17.24
C LEU A 661 -9.16 24.70 -17.07
N ASN A 662 -9.17 25.74 -16.23
CA ASN A 662 -8.03 26.64 -16.03
C ASN A 662 -6.91 26.00 -15.19
N TYR A 663 -6.38 24.88 -15.68
CA TYR A 663 -5.42 24.04 -14.98
C TYR A 663 -3.97 24.43 -15.33
N PRO A 664 -2.99 24.29 -14.40
CA PRO A 664 -1.57 24.61 -14.64
C PRO A 664 -0.84 23.72 -15.65
N SER A 665 -1.55 22.90 -16.42
CA SER A 665 -1.05 22.04 -17.50
C SER A 665 -2.02 22.02 -18.68
N ILE A 666 -1.54 21.59 -19.85
CA ILE A 666 -2.37 21.42 -21.05
C ILE A 666 -2.19 19.99 -21.55
N ALA A 667 -3.22 19.15 -21.44
CA ALA A 667 -3.25 17.85 -22.13
C ALA A 667 -4.18 17.95 -23.35
N ALA A 668 -3.61 17.79 -24.53
CA ALA A 668 -4.25 18.06 -25.81
C ALA A 668 -4.47 16.76 -26.59
N LEU A 669 -5.69 16.22 -26.51
CA LEU A 669 -6.07 15.01 -27.24
C LEU A 669 -6.34 15.28 -28.72
N PHE A 670 -5.66 14.54 -29.59
CA PHE A 670 -5.94 14.47 -31.02
C PHE A 670 -6.36 13.05 -31.41
N SER A 671 -7.33 12.92 -32.32
CA SER A 671 -7.67 11.64 -32.92
C SER A 671 -6.60 11.24 -33.94
N THR A 672 -6.13 9.99 -33.91
CA THR A 672 -5.17 9.48 -34.90
C THR A 672 -5.86 9.00 -36.18
N ALA A 673 -7.20 8.93 -36.21
CA ALA A 673 -7.96 8.66 -37.43
C ALA A 673 -7.93 9.85 -38.40
N SER A 674 -7.78 11.06 -37.87
CA SER A 674 -7.63 12.31 -38.63
C SER A 674 -6.26 12.36 -39.32
N ARG A 675 -6.16 11.87 -40.56
CA ARG A 675 -4.93 11.98 -41.37
C ARG A 675 -4.72 13.42 -41.84
N GLY A 676 -3.67 14.07 -41.34
CA GLY A 676 -3.25 15.40 -41.79
C GLY A 676 -2.96 16.36 -40.64
N VAL A 677 -3.12 17.66 -40.91
CA VAL A 677 -2.91 18.72 -39.92
C VAL A 677 -4.21 18.97 -39.16
N SER A 678 -4.16 18.80 -37.83
CA SER A 678 -5.28 19.07 -36.92
C SER A 678 -4.90 20.14 -35.92
N SER A 679 -5.83 21.01 -35.52
CA SER A 679 -5.55 22.11 -34.58
C SER A 679 -6.61 22.23 -33.50
N LYS A 680 -6.20 22.57 -32.28
CA LYS A 680 -7.06 22.84 -31.12
C LYS A 680 -6.60 24.11 -30.41
N ALA A 681 -7.55 24.91 -29.94
CA ALA A 681 -7.30 26.12 -29.17
C ALA A 681 -7.76 25.93 -27.72
N PHE A 682 -6.84 26.15 -26.78
CA PHE A 682 -7.05 26.07 -25.34
C PHE A 682 -7.08 27.47 -24.75
N PHE A 683 -8.00 27.72 -23.82
CA PHE A 683 -8.11 28.98 -23.09
C PHE A 683 -7.51 28.84 -21.70
N ARG A 684 -6.75 29.85 -21.24
CA ARG A 684 -6.22 29.94 -19.89
C ARG A 684 -6.28 31.38 -19.38
N THR A 685 -6.46 31.54 -18.08
CA THR A 685 -6.47 32.82 -17.38
C THR A 685 -5.47 32.76 -16.22
N VAL A 686 -4.59 33.75 -16.15
CA VAL A 686 -3.60 33.87 -15.09
C VAL A 686 -3.88 35.10 -14.24
N THR A 687 -3.72 34.95 -12.94
CA THR A 687 -3.80 36.03 -11.94
C THR A 687 -2.38 36.39 -11.53
N ASN A 688 -2.04 37.68 -11.56
CA ASN A 688 -0.78 38.19 -11.03
C ASN A 688 -0.86 38.29 -9.50
N VAL A 689 0.08 37.62 -8.82
CA VAL A 689 0.28 37.60 -7.38
C VAL A 689 1.65 38.14 -6.97
N GLY A 690 2.53 38.45 -7.94
CA GLY A 690 3.79 39.14 -7.72
C GLY A 690 3.65 40.67 -7.88
N ASP A 691 4.70 41.30 -8.40
CA ASP A 691 4.78 42.76 -8.56
C ASP A 691 3.60 43.33 -9.39
N ALA A 692 2.95 44.38 -8.88
CA ALA A 692 1.71 44.89 -9.46
C ALA A 692 1.85 45.35 -10.93
N ASN A 693 3.03 45.86 -11.31
CA ASN A 693 3.37 46.28 -12.66
C ASN A 693 4.39 45.30 -13.26
N ALA A 694 3.91 44.19 -13.80
CA ALA A 694 4.73 43.11 -14.35
C ALA A 694 4.43 42.82 -15.83
N VAL A 695 5.46 42.41 -16.58
CA VAL A 695 5.39 42.19 -18.03
C VAL A 695 5.94 40.81 -18.38
N TYR A 696 5.05 39.87 -18.62
CA TYR A 696 5.43 38.50 -18.98
C TYR A 696 5.47 38.32 -20.50
N ARG A 697 6.47 37.59 -20.98
CA ARG A 697 6.62 37.14 -22.37
C ARG A 697 6.56 35.61 -22.41
N VAL A 698 5.94 35.06 -23.45
CA VAL A 698 5.82 33.61 -23.60
C VAL A 698 7.09 33.01 -24.21
N LYS A 699 7.59 31.92 -23.61
CA LYS A 699 8.54 30.98 -24.19
C LYS A 699 7.81 29.65 -24.42
N ILE A 700 8.04 29.03 -25.58
CA ILE A 700 7.40 27.78 -26.00
C ILE A 700 8.49 26.74 -26.27
N GLU A 701 8.31 25.55 -25.73
CA GLU A 701 9.13 24.36 -26.01
C GLU A 701 8.22 23.34 -26.68
N ALA A 702 8.09 23.44 -28.00
CA ALA A 702 7.18 22.61 -28.77
C ALA A 702 7.75 21.19 -28.99
N PRO A 703 6.94 20.12 -28.87
CA PRO A 703 7.35 18.77 -29.24
C PRO A 703 7.66 18.65 -30.75
N LYS A 704 8.50 17.69 -31.13
CA LYS A 704 8.75 17.38 -32.56
C LYS A 704 7.44 16.99 -33.27
N GLY A 705 7.18 17.59 -34.44
CA GLY A 705 5.95 17.38 -35.21
C GLY A 705 4.72 18.18 -34.72
N VAL A 706 4.90 19.07 -33.74
CA VAL A 706 3.83 19.89 -33.14
C VAL A 706 4.21 21.36 -33.23
N THR A 707 3.29 22.19 -33.71
CA THR A 707 3.38 23.65 -33.65
C THR A 707 2.51 24.16 -32.51
N VAL A 708 3.09 24.92 -31.58
CA VAL A 708 2.35 25.58 -30.49
C VAL A 708 2.48 27.09 -30.68
N SER A 709 1.35 27.81 -30.62
CA SER A 709 1.31 29.27 -30.77
C SER A 709 0.43 29.88 -29.68
N VAL A 710 0.76 31.09 -29.21
CA VAL A 710 0.11 31.72 -28.06
C VAL A 710 -0.28 33.15 -28.38
N LYS A 711 -1.51 33.55 -28.03
CA LYS A 711 -2.04 34.91 -28.27
C LYS A 711 -2.78 35.45 -27.03
N PRO A 712 -2.43 36.65 -26.53
CA PRO A 712 -1.27 37.47 -26.91
C PRO A 712 0.05 36.80 -26.52
N ALA A 713 1.16 37.15 -27.16
CA ALA A 713 2.50 36.64 -26.80
C ALA A 713 3.16 37.40 -25.62
N LYS A 714 2.48 38.42 -25.10
CA LYS A 714 2.91 39.30 -24.01
C LYS A 714 1.70 39.59 -23.12
N LEU A 715 1.85 39.44 -21.81
CA LEU A 715 0.87 39.86 -20.80
C LEU A 715 1.43 41.09 -20.06
N VAL A 716 0.58 42.09 -19.82
CA VAL A 716 0.96 43.36 -19.19
C VAL A 716 0.01 43.60 -18.02
N PHE A 717 0.50 43.33 -16.82
CA PHE A 717 -0.24 43.57 -15.59
C PHE A 717 0.05 44.98 -15.08
N THR A 718 -0.95 45.55 -14.42
CA THR A 718 -0.86 46.83 -13.71
C THR A 718 -1.67 46.73 -12.43
N GLU A 719 -1.57 47.70 -11.53
CA GLU A 719 -2.40 47.77 -10.31
C GLU A 719 -3.91 47.58 -10.59
N LYS A 720 -4.41 48.07 -11.73
CA LYS A 720 -5.82 47.95 -12.15
C LYS A 720 -6.13 46.64 -12.90
N VAL A 721 -5.13 45.93 -13.40
CA VAL A 721 -5.28 44.75 -14.26
C VAL A 721 -4.50 43.58 -13.65
N ARG A 722 -5.17 42.83 -12.77
CA ARG A 722 -4.60 41.67 -12.06
C ARG A 722 -4.88 40.31 -12.71
N LYS A 723 -5.91 40.18 -13.54
CA LYS A 723 -6.24 38.93 -14.27
C LYS A 723 -6.16 39.17 -15.77
N LEU A 724 -5.49 38.27 -16.50
CA LEU A 724 -5.41 38.30 -17.96
C LEU A 724 -5.55 36.90 -18.55
N SER A 725 -6.18 36.81 -19.71
CA SER A 725 -6.42 35.56 -20.41
C SER A 725 -5.64 35.48 -21.72
N TYR A 726 -5.33 34.26 -22.14
CA TYR A 726 -4.65 33.97 -23.40
C TYR A 726 -5.13 32.66 -24.01
N TYR A 727 -4.89 32.53 -25.31
CA TYR A 727 -5.17 31.33 -26.10
C TYR A 727 -3.86 30.61 -26.41
N VAL A 728 -3.88 29.29 -26.32
CA VAL A 728 -2.83 28.40 -26.82
C VAL A 728 -3.40 27.59 -27.96
N THR A 729 -2.92 27.79 -29.18
CA THR A 729 -3.31 26.96 -30.33
C THR A 729 -2.22 25.93 -30.58
N ILE A 730 -2.57 24.66 -30.41
CA ILE A 730 -1.70 23.51 -30.67
C ILE A 730 -2.15 22.88 -31.99
N THR A 731 -1.21 22.76 -32.92
CA THR A 731 -1.40 22.19 -34.25
C THR A 731 -0.47 21.00 -34.42
N VAL A 732 -1.03 19.85 -34.77
CA VAL A 732 -0.32 18.58 -34.93
C VAL A 732 -0.38 18.16 -36.39
N ASP A 733 0.76 17.81 -36.97
CA ASP A 733 0.80 17.06 -38.21
C ASP A 733 0.93 15.56 -37.90
N SER A 734 -0.16 14.81 -38.14
CA SER A 734 -0.21 13.38 -37.83
C SER A 734 0.83 12.55 -38.59
N LYS A 735 1.42 13.07 -39.69
CA LYS A 735 2.45 12.39 -40.48
C LYS A 735 3.85 12.54 -39.89
N ASN A 736 4.12 13.67 -39.24
CA ASN A 736 5.44 14.04 -38.72
C ASN A 736 5.58 13.84 -37.19
N LEU A 737 4.53 13.33 -36.54
CA LEU A 737 4.49 13.09 -35.11
C LEU A 737 5.23 11.79 -34.71
N VAL A 738 6.36 11.94 -34.03
CA VAL A 738 7.15 10.82 -33.48
C VAL A 738 6.82 10.66 -32.00
N LEU A 739 6.17 9.54 -31.66
CA LEU A 739 5.79 9.20 -30.29
C LEU A 739 6.95 8.60 -29.50
N ASN A 740 6.94 8.78 -28.19
CA ASN A 740 7.87 8.09 -27.29
C ASN A 740 7.28 6.76 -26.75
N ASP A 741 8.06 6.05 -25.94
CA ASP A 741 7.69 4.80 -25.27
C ASP A 741 6.38 4.88 -24.45
N SER A 742 5.98 6.08 -23.99
CA SER A 742 4.74 6.32 -23.23
C SER A 742 3.50 6.62 -24.12
N GLY A 743 3.63 6.57 -25.44
CA GLY A 743 2.51 6.79 -26.38
C GLY A 743 2.07 8.26 -26.53
N ALA A 744 2.91 9.19 -26.11
CA ALA A 744 2.63 10.63 -26.11
C ALA A 744 3.84 11.44 -26.59
N VAL A 745 3.63 12.74 -26.81
CA VAL A 745 4.72 13.71 -26.94
C VAL A 745 4.54 14.85 -25.94
N PHE A 746 5.64 15.47 -25.54
CA PHE A 746 5.70 16.40 -24.42
C PHE A 746 6.43 17.68 -24.79
N GLY A 747 5.99 18.80 -24.22
CA GLY A 747 6.55 20.12 -24.40
C GLY A 747 6.24 21.02 -23.22
N SER A 748 6.45 22.33 -23.36
CA SER A 748 6.10 23.30 -22.32
C SER A 748 5.73 24.68 -22.85
N LEU A 749 5.00 25.42 -22.02
CA LEU A 749 4.76 26.85 -22.13
C LEU A 749 5.29 27.49 -20.86
N SER A 750 6.05 28.59 -20.98
CA SER A 750 6.53 29.35 -19.82
C SER A 750 6.26 30.84 -20.00
N TRP A 751 5.72 31.49 -18.97
CA TRP A 751 5.66 32.95 -18.89
C TRP A 751 6.86 33.48 -18.11
N ILE A 752 7.57 34.46 -18.68
CA ILE A 752 8.83 34.98 -18.13
C ILE A 752 8.80 36.51 -18.13
N ASP A 753 9.07 37.13 -16.97
CA ASP A 753 9.20 38.59 -16.81
C ASP A 753 10.65 39.05 -16.50
N GLY A 754 11.56 38.11 -16.28
CA GLY A 754 12.97 38.35 -15.92
C GLY A 754 13.32 37.92 -14.49
N LYS A 755 12.33 37.78 -13.60
CA LYS A 755 12.47 37.29 -12.22
C LYS A 755 11.80 35.92 -12.06
N HIS A 756 10.58 35.79 -12.55
CA HIS A 756 9.74 34.59 -12.43
C HIS A 756 9.73 33.79 -13.74
N VAL A 757 9.57 32.47 -13.62
CA VAL A 757 9.35 31.55 -14.75
C VAL A 757 8.15 30.67 -14.41
N VAL A 758 7.00 30.97 -14.99
CA VAL A 758 5.73 30.28 -14.70
C VAL A 758 5.50 29.22 -15.76
N ARG A 759 5.91 27.98 -15.48
CA ARG A 759 5.92 26.89 -16.46
C ARG A 759 4.68 26.00 -16.36
N SER A 760 4.09 25.67 -17.51
CA SER A 760 3.04 24.66 -17.65
C SER A 760 3.49 23.55 -18.61
N PRO A 761 3.45 22.27 -18.22
CA PRO A 761 3.72 21.18 -19.15
C PRO A 761 2.60 21.07 -20.19
N ILE A 762 3.01 20.77 -21.42
CA ILE A 762 2.12 20.43 -22.54
C ILE A 762 2.28 18.94 -22.82
N VAL A 763 1.16 18.21 -22.87
CA VAL A 763 1.12 16.76 -23.10
C VAL A 763 0.18 16.48 -24.27
N LEU A 764 0.64 15.69 -25.24
CA LEU A 764 -0.19 15.23 -26.35
C LEU A 764 -0.27 13.70 -26.29
N PRO A 765 -1.27 13.13 -25.59
CA PRO A 765 -1.58 11.71 -25.73
C PRO A 765 -2.03 11.41 -27.16
N THR A 766 -1.61 10.26 -27.69
CA THR A 766 -2.13 9.77 -28.97
C THR A 766 -2.61 8.33 -28.87
N LEU A 767 -3.84 8.10 -29.29
CA LEU A 767 -4.48 6.78 -29.28
C LEU A 767 -4.17 6.02 -30.58
N ARG A 768 -2.89 5.72 -30.83
CA ARG A 768 -2.42 5.17 -32.11
C ARG A 768 -2.98 3.76 -32.40
N GLN A 769 -3.99 3.65 -33.27
CA GLN A 769 -4.16 2.47 -34.15
C GLN A 769 -2.81 2.25 -34.87
N SER A 770 -2.35 1.01 -34.99
CA SER A 770 -0.96 0.72 -35.38
C SER A 770 -0.87 -0.31 -36.50
N SER A 771 -1.22 0.11 -37.72
CA SER A 771 -0.85 -0.60 -38.94
C SER A 771 0.68 -0.52 -39.15
N LEU A 772 1.34 -1.67 -39.22
CA LEU A 772 2.78 -1.79 -39.44
C LEU A 772 3.10 -2.00 -40.93
N VAL A 773 3.98 -1.15 -41.48
CA VAL A 773 4.78 -1.48 -42.66
C VAL A 773 6.13 -1.95 -42.15
N VAL A 774 6.45 -3.23 -42.34
CA VAL A 774 7.74 -3.82 -41.98
C VAL A 774 8.59 -3.92 -43.25
N ASN A 775 9.68 -3.16 -43.32
CA ASN A 775 10.75 -3.45 -44.27
C ASN A 775 11.50 -4.68 -43.78
N SER A 776 11.49 -5.74 -44.58
CA SER A 776 12.11 -7.02 -44.28
C SER A 776 13.60 -7.02 -44.64
N GLN A 777 14.45 -7.38 -43.68
CA GLN A 777 15.72 -8.07 -43.95
C GLN A 777 16.27 -8.68 -42.66
N PHE A 778 16.00 -9.98 -42.48
CA PHE A 778 16.92 -11.07 -42.07
C PHE A 778 16.06 -12.27 -41.64
N LYS A 779 16.27 -13.44 -42.26
CA LYS A 779 15.56 -14.69 -41.97
C LYS A 779 16.34 -15.58 -41.01
N MET A 780 15.67 -16.13 -40.00
CA MET A 780 15.79 -17.53 -39.56
C MET A 780 14.40 -18.02 -39.16
N GLU A 781 14.17 -19.34 -39.17
CA GLU A 781 12.84 -19.96 -39.20
C GLU A 781 12.12 -19.99 -37.84
N GLU A 782 11.29 -18.99 -37.57
CA GLU A 782 10.22 -19.04 -36.55
C GLU A 782 8.83 -19.02 -37.23
N PRO A 783 7.81 -19.66 -36.63
CA PRO A 783 6.43 -19.63 -37.16
C PRO A 783 5.86 -18.20 -37.13
N ASP A 784 5.11 -17.80 -38.15
CA ASP A 784 4.49 -16.47 -38.19
C ASP A 784 3.48 -16.32 -37.04
N PRO A 785 3.70 -15.39 -36.08
CA PRO A 785 2.81 -15.21 -34.95
C PRO A 785 1.37 -14.84 -35.36
N LEU A 786 1.19 -14.16 -36.49
CA LEU A 786 -0.14 -13.76 -36.97
C LEU A 786 -0.91 -14.94 -37.58
N GLU A 787 -0.22 -15.84 -38.27
CA GLU A 787 -0.83 -17.07 -38.81
C GLU A 787 -1.28 -18.00 -37.67
N LEU A 788 -0.46 -18.15 -36.61
CA LEU A 788 -0.84 -18.88 -35.40
C LEU A 788 -2.05 -18.29 -34.68
N LEU A 789 -2.17 -16.95 -34.63
CA LEU A 789 -3.34 -16.29 -34.05
C LEU A 789 -4.61 -16.58 -34.86
N ASN A 790 -4.54 -16.45 -36.18
CA ASN A 790 -5.68 -16.72 -37.06
C ASN A 790 -6.18 -18.16 -36.90
N GLN A 791 -5.27 -19.15 -36.82
CA GLN A 791 -5.61 -20.54 -36.56
C GLN A 791 -6.28 -20.75 -35.19
N LEU A 792 -5.74 -20.15 -34.12
CA LEU A 792 -6.38 -20.19 -32.79
C LEU A 792 -7.80 -19.61 -32.83
N GLU A 793 -7.98 -18.47 -33.50
CA GLU A 793 -9.26 -17.79 -33.58
C GLU A 793 -10.27 -18.54 -34.45
N GLU A 794 -9.84 -19.16 -35.55
CA GLU A 794 -10.67 -20.04 -36.39
C GLU A 794 -11.14 -21.29 -35.61
N ILE A 795 -10.27 -21.89 -34.78
CA ILE A 795 -10.64 -23.00 -33.88
C ILE A 795 -11.70 -22.53 -32.85
N LEU A 796 -11.52 -21.35 -32.26
CA LEU A 796 -12.45 -20.81 -31.26
C LEU A 796 -13.80 -20.38 -31.87
N GLU A 797 -13.85 -20.01 -33.15
CA GLU A 797 -15.06 -19.68 -33.88
C GLU A 797 -15.80 -20.92 -34.41
N SER A 798 -15.06 -21.94 -34.87
CA SER A 798 -15.63 -23.21 -35.36
C SER A 798 -16.12 -24.14 -34.24
N ASP A 799 -15.45 -24.13 -33.08
CA ASP A 799 -15.90 -24.85 -31.88
C ASP A 799 -16.21 -23.88 -30.71
N PRO A 800 -17.46 -23.40 -30.59
CA PRO A 800 -17.89 -22.57 -29.46
C PRO A 800 -18.11 -23.38 -28.17
N LEU A 801 -18.05 -24.72 -28.22
CA LEU A 801 -18.31 -25.60 -27.08
C LEU A 801 -17.03 -26.01 -26.32
N ILE A 802 -15.85 -25.56 -26.75
CA ILE A 802 -14.57 -25.83 -26.08
C ILE A 802 -14.67 -25.58 -24.57
N ASP A 803 -14.55 -26.64 -23.77
CA ASP A 803 -14.75 -26.60 -22.31
C ASP A 803 -13.44 -26.77 -21.51
N GLU A 804 -12.37 -27.22 -22.17
CA GLU A 804 -11.08 -27.53 -21.57
C GLU A 804 -9.90 -27.15 -22.47
N ILE A 805 -8.88 -26.51 -21.89
CA ILE A 805 -7.64 -26.14 -22.58
C ILE A 805 -6.43 -26.76 -21.88
N GLY A 806 -5.50 -27.31 -22.67
CA GLY A 806 -4.23 -27.85 -22.20
C GLY A 806 -3.03 -27.13 -22.79
N PHE A 807 -2.05 -26.76 -21.95
CA PHE A 807 -0.74 -26.31 -22.39
C PHE A 807 0.25 -27.48 -22.37
N ILE A 808 0.64 -27.94 -23.55
CA ILE A 808 1.22 -29.28 -23.73
C ILE A 808 2.64 -29.18 -24.26
N HIS A 809 3.58 -29.90 -23.65
CA HIS A 809 4.99 -29.87 -24.07
C HIS A 809 5.14 -30.49 -25.47
N PRO A 810 6.00 -29.97 -26.37
CA PRO A 810 6.13 -30.47 -27.75
C PRO A 810 6.34 -31.99 -27.88
N SER A 811 7.04 -32.61 -26.93
CA SER A 811 7.25 -34.08 -26.92
C SER A 811 5.99 -34.89 -26.61
N GLN A 812 5.00 -34.31 -25.93
CA GLN A 812 3.68 -34.90 -25.68
C GLN A 812 2.70 -34.53 -26.80
N PHE A 813 2.90 -33.37 -27.44
CA PHE A 813 2.10 -32.90 -28.57
C PHE A 813 2.20 -33.83 -29.79
N ALA A 814 3.38 -34.41 -30.04
CA ALA A 814 3.58 -35.37 -31.12
C ALA A 814 2.69 -36.62 -30.98
N ALA A 815 2.56 -37.17 -29.77
CA ALA A 815 1.74 -38.36 -29.53
C ALA A 815 0.23 -38.12 -29.78
N LEU A 816 -0.28 -36.92 -29.46
CA LEU A 816 -1.68 -36.53 -29.73
C LEU A 816 -2.04 -36.46 -31.22
N ASN A 817 -1.03 -36.43 -32.10
CA ASN A 817 -1.19 -36.45 -33.55
C ASN A 817 -1.03 -37.86 -34.16
N GLU A 818 -0.54 -38.85 -33.40
CA GLU A 818 -0.33 -40.23 -33.89
C GLU A 818 -1.55 -41.14 -33.63
N ASP A 819 -2.34 -40.91 -32.58
CA ASP A 819 -3.52 -41.71 -32.18
C ASP A 819 -4.80 -41.47 -33.06
N GLY A 820 -4.65 -40.94 -34.27
CA GLY A 820 -5.76 -40.48 -35.13
C GLY A 820 -6.19 -41.47 -36.22
N THR A 821 -7.19 -42.33 -35.94
CA THR A 821 -7.93 -43.03 -37.01
C THR A 821 -8.84 -42.07 -37.80
N PRO A 822 -8.90 -42.17 -39.14
CA PRO A 822 -9.60 -41.18 -39.97
C PRO A 822 -11.12 -41.40 -39.95
N SER A 823 -11.86 -40.45 -39.37
CA SER A 823 -13.31 -40.36 -39.51
C SER A 823 -13.70 -39.19 -40.41
N THR A 824 -14.62 -39.45 -41.32
CA THR A 824 -15.05 -38.55 -42.39
C THR A 824 -15.99 -37.45 -41.88
N SER A 825 -15.67 -36.18 -42.12
CA SER A 825 -16.44 -35.28 -43.02
C SER A 825 -16.01 -33.81 -42.92
N VAL A 826 -16.28 -33.07 -44.01
CA VAL A 826 -16.19 -31.59 -44.17
C VAL A 826 -14.79 -30.97 -44.25
N GLY A 827 -14.50 -30.34 -45.40
CA GLY A 827 -13.59 -29.19 -45.48
C GLY A 827 -12.13 -29.46 -45.87
N SER A 828 -11.80 -29.30 -47.15
CA SER A 828 -10.41 -29.29 -47.64
C SER A 828 -9.66 -28.04 -47.15
N VAL A 829 -8.91 -28.16 -46.06
CA VAL A 829 -7.85 -27.20 -45.68
C VAL A 829 -6.47 -27.78 -46.08
N ARG A 830 -5.58 -26.94 -46.61
CA ARG A 830 -4.22 -27.36 -46.97
C ARG A 830 -3.45 -27.78 -45.72
N LYS A 831 -2.88 -28.99 -45.69
CA LYS A 831 -1.88 -29.38 -44.69
C LYS A 831 -0.73 -28.38 -44.71
N SER A 832 -0.68 -27.52 -43.70
CA SER A 832 0.41 -26.59 -43.47
C SER A 832 1.48 -27.27 -42.62
N THR A 833 2.70 -26.73 -42.59
CA THR A 833 3.75 -27.19 -41.66
C THR A 833 3.43 -26.91 -40.18
N PHE A 834 2.29 -26.31 -39.86
CA PHE A 834 1.93 -25.83 -38.52
C PHE A 834 0.82 -26.63 -37.80
N ASP A 835 0.33 -27.73 -38.40
CA ASP A 835 -0.56 -28.75 -37.76
C ASP A 835 0.09 -29.46 -36.52
N THR A 836 1.22 -28.95 -36.02
CA THR A 836 2.05 -29.48 -34.93
C THR A 836 2.10 -28.57 -33.70
N LEU A 837 1.37 -27.45 -33.69
CA LEU A 837 1.41 -26.44 -32.63
C LEU A 837 0.06 -26.13 -31.96
N LEU A 838 -1.06 -26.37 -32.65
CA LEU A 838 -2.43 -26.28 -32.14
C LEU A 838 -3.17 -27.58 -32.46
N TRP A 839 -4.00 -28.05 -31.53
CA TRP A 839 -4.74 -29.31 -31.61
C TRP A 839 -6.14 -29.08 -31.05
N SER A 840 -7.18 -29.52 -31.77
CA SER A 840 -8.56 -29.41 -31.30
C SER A 840 -9.35 -30.67 -31.63
N ARG A 841 -9.95 -31.29 -30.63
CA ARG A 841 -10.79 -32.49 -30.78
C ARG A 841 -11.69 -32.65 -29.56
N ASP A 842 -12.91 -33.17 -29.75
CA ASP A 842 -13.84 -33.52 -28.66
C ASP A 842 -14.07 -32.37 -27.66
N HIS A 843 -14.18 -31.12 -28.18
CA HIS A 843 -14.30 -29.86 -27.42
C HIS A 843 -13.10 -29.52 -26.49
N LYS A 844 -11.91 -30.05 -26.80
CA LYS A 844 -10.68 -29.78 -26.06
C LYS A 844 -9.62 -29.15 -26.96
N LEU A 845 -8.97 -28.11 -26.46
CA LEU A 845 -7.95 -27.35 -27.18
C LEU A 845 -6.57 -27.54 -26.55
N GLY A 846 -5.66 -28.20 -27.28
CA GLY A 846 -4.25 -28.33 -26.95
C GLY A 846 -3.42 -27.24 -27.61
N ILE A 847 -2.66 -26.49 -26.83
CA ILE A 847 -1.72 -25.46 -27.32
C ILE A 847 -0.29 -25.88 -26.93
N SER A 848 0.57 -26.03 -27.93
CA SER A 848 1.97 -26.42 -27.73
C SER A 848 2.72 -25.32 -26.97
N THR A 849 3.51 -25.67 -25.94
CA THR A 849 4.25 -24.65 -25.17
C THR A 849 5.27 -23.88 -26.01
N LYS A 850 5.68 -24.42 -27.17
CA LYS A 850 6.52 -23.72 -28.16
C LYS A 850 5.78 -22.56 -28.85
N ALA A 851 4.45 -22.63 -28.96
CA ALA A 851 3.63 -21.59 -29.59
C ALA A 851 3.22 -20.46 -28.62
N LEU A 852 3.25 -20.68 -27.31
CA LEU A 852 2.65 -19.76 -26.32
C LEU A 852 3.18 -18.33 -26.39
N PHE A 853 4.49 -18.14 -26.49
CA PHE A 853 5.08 -16.80 -26.54
C PHE A 853 4.73 -16.02 -27.82
N PRO A 854 4.99 -16.54 -29.05
CA PRO A 854 4.59 -15.83 -30.27
C PRO A 854 3.08 -15.61 -30.36
N LEU A 855 2.27 -16.63 -30.01
CA LEU A 855 0.82 -16.56 -30.03
C LEU A 855 0.27 -15.52 -29.03
N TYR A 856 0.84 -15.42 -27.83
CA TYR A 856 0.51 -14.36 -26.87
C TYR A 856 0.86 -12.96 -27.39
N VAL A 857 2.04 -12.79 -28.02
CA VAL A 857 2.45 -11.51 -28.60
C VAL A 857 1.49 -11.08 -29.71
N ALA A 858 1.09 -12.00 -30.59
CA ALA A 858 0.11 -11.73 -31.64
C ALA A 858 -1.28 -11.38 -31.06
N ALA A 859 -1.83 -12.24 -30.18
CA ALA A 859 -3.13 -12.02 -29.55
C ALA A 859 -3.19 -10.69 -28.78
N LYS A 860 -2.09 -10.33 -28.08
CA LYS A 860 -1.96 -9.05 -27.38
C LYS A 860 -1.98 -7.86 -28.34
N ASN A 861 -1.26 -7.95 -29.46
CA ASN A 861 -1.21 -6.88 -30.44
C ASN A 861 -2.57 -6.67 -31.13
N ALA A 862 -3.22 -7.75 -31.57
CA ALA A 862 -4.54 -7.72 -32.18
C ALA A 862 -5.63 -7.21 -31.21
N PHE A 863 -5.62 -7.68 -29.95
CA PHE A 863 -6.50 -7.15 -28.90
C PHE A 863 -6.29 -5.65 -28.68
N VAL A 864 -5.04 -5.21 -28.55
CA VAL A 864 -4.70 -3.80 -28.36
C VAL A 864 -5.20 -2.97 -29.55
N GLU A 865 -5.06 -3.47 -30.78
CA GLU A 865 -5.57 -2.82 -31.99
C GLU A 865 -7.10 -2.72 -32.02
N ALA A 866 -7.84 -3.81 -31.83
CA ALA A 866 -9.31 -3.76 -31.79
C ALA A 866 -9.82 -2.88 -30.64
N TYR A 867 -9.16 -2.89 -29.48
CA TYR A 867 -9.53 -2.02 -28.34
C TYR A 867 -9.31 -0.53 -28.65
N LYS A 868 -8.25 -0.19 -29.40
CA LYS A 868 -8.04 1.17 -29.92
C LYS A 868 -9.14 1.54 -30.92
N SER A 869 -9.44 0.66 -31.88
CA SER A 869 -10.49 0.85 -32.90
C SER A 869 -11.86 1.11 -32.27
N TYR A 870 -12.25 0.28 -31.31
CA TYR A 870 -13.50 0.42 -30.55
C TYR A 870 -13.57 1.76 -29.79
N LYS A 871 -12.48 2.18 -29.13
CA LYS A 871 -12.41 3.48 -28.43
C LYS A 871 -12.47 4.69 -29.35
N VAL A 872 -12.04 4.57 -30.61
CA VAL A 872 -12.07 5.68 -31.58
C VAL A 872 -13.48 5.88 -32.12
N TYR A 873 -14.14 4.83 -32.63
CA TYR A 873 -15.50 4.94 -33.20
C TYR A 873 -16.51 5.48 -32.19
N HIS A 874 -16.37 5.09 -30.92
CA HIS A 874 -17.25 5.52 -29.83
C HIS A 874 -17.14 7.01 -29.44
N ARG A 875 -16.24 7.79 -30.07
CA ARG A 875 -16.11 9.24 -29.88
C ARG A 875 -16.79 10.08 -30.96
N ASP A 876 -17.02 9.53 -32.16
CA ASP A 876 -17.45 10.32 -33.33
C ASP A 876 -18.96 10.27 -33.62
N ASP A 877 -19.72 9.37 -32.99
CA ASP A 877 -21.15 9.15 -33.29
C ASP A 877 -22.10 10.17 -32.63
N LYS A 878 -21.96 11.44 -33.00
CA LYS A 878 -22.84 12.55 -32.58
C LYS A 878 -23.65 13.18 -33.72
N ASN A 879 -23.54 12.68 -34.96
CA ASN A 879 -24.18 13.30 -36.13
C ASN A 879 -24.59 12.33 -37.27
N ALA A 880 -24.48 11.01 -37.11
CA ALA A 880 -24.82 10.05 -38.18
C ALA A 880 -26.25 9.49 -38.02
N SER A 881 -27.16 9.88 -38.91
CA SER A 881 -28.50 9.28 -38.97
C SER A 881 -28.46 7.85 -39.54
N ALA A 882 -28.97 6.88 -38.78
CA ALA A 882 -29.66 5.67 -39.22
C ALA A 882 -28.95 4.65 -40.16
N CYS A 883 -27.68 4.80 -40.56
CA CYS A 883 -27.07 3.98 -41.63
C CYS A 883 -25.74 3.24 -41.33
N SER A 884 -25.26 3.14 -40.07
CA SER A 884 -23.94 2.50 -39.77
C SER A 884 -23.93 1.41 -38.70
N SER A 885 -25.08 0.85 -38.31
CA SER A 885 -25.19 -0.17 -37.24
C SER A 885 -24.32 -1.43 -37.44
N SER A 886 -24.00 -1.80 -38.68
CA SER A 886 -23.13 -2.94 -38.99
C SER A 886 -21.65 -2.71 -38.64
N SER A 887 -21.14 -1.48 -38.80
CA SER A 887 -19.74 -1.14 -38.52
C SER A 887 -19.44 -1.15 -37.02
N TYR A 888 -20.37 -0.63 -36.21
CA TYR A 888 -20.26 -0.66 -34.75
C TYR A 888 -20.28 -2.09 -34.20
N PHE A 889 -21.20 -2.93 -34.71
CA PHE A 889 -21.31 -4.34 -34.32
C PHE A 889 -20.05 -5.14 -34.68
N SER A 890 -19.45 -4.87 -35.85
CA SER A 890 -18.17 -5.46 -36.26
C SER A 890 -17.04 -5.12 -35.29
N LEU A 891 -16.88 -3.84 -34.89
CA LEU A 891 -15.82 -3.44 -33.95
C LEU A 891 -15.97 -4.04 -32.55
N GLU A 892 -17.21 -4.23 -32.07
CA GLU A 892 -17.46 -4.97 -30.83
C GLU A 892 -17.14 -6.46 -30.99
N SER A 893 -17.43 -7.05 -32.15
CA SER A 893 -17.10 -8.45 -32.46
C SER A 893 -15.59 -8.67 -32.44
N GLU A 894 -14.80 -7.86 -33.16
CA GLU A 894 -13.33 -7.96 -33.18
C GLU A 894 -12.72 -7.77 -31.77
N LEU A 895 -13.24 -6.82 -30.98
CA LEU A 895 -12.79 -6.63 -29.61
C LEU A 895 -13.10 -7.85 -28.72
N MET A 896 -14.29 -8.44 -28.86
CA MET A 896 -14.68 -9.64 -28.11
C MET A 896 -13.95 -10.90 -28.61
N LYS A 897 -13.56 -10.96 -29.89
CA LYS A 897 -12.76 -12.01 -30.52
C LYS A 897 -11.32 -12.01 -30.00
N HIS A 898 -10.56 -10.95 -30.23
CA HIS A 898 -9.15 -10.90 -29.81
C HIS A 898 -8.98 -10.87 -28.28
N SER A 899 -9.94 -10.30 -27.53
CA SER A 899 -9.92 -10.43 -26.06
C SER A 899 -10.18 -11.86 -25.59
N ARG A 900 -10.97 -12.66 -26.33
CA ARG A 900 -11.15 -14.09 -26.06
C ARG A 900 -9.81 -14.81 -26.22
N ALA A 901 -9.17 -14.68 -27.39
CA ALA A 901 -7.87 -15.30 -27.67
C ALA A 901 -6.79 -14.90 -26.65
N LEU A 902 -6.65 -13.61 -26.34
CA LEU A 902 -5.66 -13.12 -25.38
C LEU A 902 -5.90 -13.66 -23.95
N LEU A 903 -7.14 -13.68 -23.48
CA LEU A 903 -7.45 -14.11 -22.11
C LEU A 903 -7.34 -15.63 -21.91
N LEU A 904 -7.43 -16.43 -22.98
CA LEU A 904 -7.09 -17.87 -22.92
C LEU A 904 -5.59 -18.11 -22.74
N LEU A 905 -4.74 -17.16 -23.16
CA LEU A 905 -3.27 -17.25 -23.06
C LEU A 905 -2.75 -16.50 -21.82
N SER A 906 -3.48 -15.50 -21.34
CA SER A 906 -3.12 -14.63 -20.22
C SER A 906 -4.36 -14.25 -19.42
N SER A 907 -4.79 -15.18 -18.57
CA SER A 907 -6.04 -15.12 -17.79
C SER A 907 -6.14 -13.92 -16.85
N ASP A 908 -5.01 -13.35 -16.39
CA ASP A 908 -4.99 -12.17 -15.51
C ASP A 908 -4.75 -10.83 -16.25
N PHE A 909 -4.92 -10.78 -17.59
CA PHE A 909 -4.79 -9.54 -18.37
C PHE A 909 -5.98 -8.59 -18.17
N GLY A 910 -6.01 -7.88 -17.03
CA GLY A 910 -7.15 -7.08 -16.56
C GLY A 910 -7.72 -6.07 -17.56
N THR A 911 -6.90 -5.49 -18.45
CA THR A 911 -7.37 -4.58 -19.51
C THR A 911 -8.34 -5.26 -20.49
N ALA A 912 -8.14 -6.55 -20.78
CA ALA A 912 -9.03 -7.32 -21.66
C ALA A 912 -10.32 -7.74 -20.95
N TRP A 913 -10.27 -8.09 -19.66
CA TRP A 913 -11.50 -8.25 -18.88
C TRP A 913 -12.31 -6.96 -18.80
N ASN A 914 -11.66 -5.83 -18.53
CA ASN A 914 -12.32 -4.54 -18.40
C ASN A 914 -12.91 -4.04 -19.74
N SER A 915 -12.31 -4.35 -20.88
CA SER A 915 -12.90 -4.04 -22.19
C SER A 915 -14.14 -4.90 -22.48
N ARG A 916 -14.13 -6.18 -22.08
CA ARG A 916 -15.33 -7.05 -22.15
C ARG A 916 -16.44 -6.55 -21.24
N LYS A 917 -16.15 -6.20 -19.98
CA LYS A 917 -17.11 -5.54 -19.06
C LYS A 917 -17.76 -4.30 -19.69
N LEU A 918 -16.97 -3.47 -20.38
CA LEU A 918 -17.45 -2.26 -21.05
C LEU A 918 -18.43 -2.55 -22.21
N VAL A 919 -18.20 -3.60 -23.01
CA VAL A 919 -19.12 -4.01 -24.08
C VAL A 919 -20.40 -4.64 -23.48
N LEU A 920 -20.24 -5.54 -22.51
CA LEU A 920 -21.35 -6.25 -21.86
C LEU A 920 -22.30 -5.31 -21.10
N SER A 921 -21.75 -4.34 -20.34
CA SER A 921 -22.54 -3.37 -19.55
C SER A 921 -23.42 -2.43 -20.39
N LYS A 922 -23.08 -2.21 -21.66
CA LYS A 922 -23.87 -1.40 -22.60
C LYS A 922 -25.01 -2.19 -23.24
N LYS A 923 -24.72 -3.42 -23.68
CA LYS A 923 -25.73 -4.29 -24.31
C LYS A 923 -26.74 -4.83 -23.32
N GLN A 924 -26.32 -5.08 -22.07
CA GLN A 924 -27.14 -5.68 -21.00
C GLN A 924 -27.85 -6.97 -21.41
N SER A 925 -27.34 -7.66 -22.44
CA SER A 925 -27.96 -8.86 -22.99
C SER A 925 -27.66 -10.07 -22.12
N PHE A 926 -28.72 -10.71 -21.62
CA PHE A 926 -28.61 -11.91 -20.79
C PHE A 926 -27.81 -13.03 -21.47
N SER A 927 -28.00 -13.26 -22.77
CA SER A 927 -27.25 -14.30 -23.50
C SER A 927 -25.75 -14.02 -23.54
N MET A 928 -25.33 -12.75 -23.62
CA MET A 928 -23.92 -12.39 -23.58
C MET A 928 -23.31 -12.55 -22.18
N PHE A 929 -24.07 -12.28 -21.12
CA PHE A 929 -23.63 -12.58 -19.75
C PHE A 929 -23.46 -14.09 -19.52
N MET A 930 -24.38 -14.93 -20.03
CA MET A 930 -24.24 -16.38 -19.96
C MET A 930 -23.02 -16.89 -20.76
N ASN A 931 -22.79 -16.35 -21.96
CA ASN A 931 -21.58 -16.66 -22.74
C ASN A 931 -20.30 -16.24 -22.01
N GLU A 932 -20.32 -15.17 -21.21
CA GLU A 932 -19.18 -14.75 -20.39
C GLU A 932 -18.93 -15.69 -19.18
N LEU A 933 -20.00 -16.27 -18.60
CA LEU A 933 -19.88 -17.33 -17.58
C LEU A 933 -19.36 -18.63 -18.18
N ILE A 934 -19.74 -18.98 -19.41
CA ILE A 934 -19.15 -20.12 -20.13
C ILE A 934 -17.67 -19.83 -20.39
N PHE A 935 -17.33 -18.70 -21.02
CA PHE A 935 -15.96 -18.33 -21.36
C PHE A 935 -15.01 -18.29 -20.16
N SER A 936 -15.42 -17.66 -19.05
CA SER A 936 -14.61 -17.64 -17.83
C SER A 936 -14.49 -19.02 -17.17
N SER A 937 -15.39 -19.97 -17.44
CA SER A 937 -15.24 -21.38 -17.02
C SER A 937 -14.11 -22.08 -17.80
N VAL A 938 -14.00 -21.83 -19.10
CA VAL A 938 -12.89 -22.35 -19.94
C VAL A 938 -11.54 -21.82 -19.48
N ILE A 939 -11.47 -20.55 -19.05
CA ILE A 939 -10.26 -19.99 -18.45
C ILE A 939 -9.93 -20.66 -17.12
N LEU A 940 -10.92 -20.84 -16.27
CA LEU A 940 -10.73 -21.50 -14.98
C LEU A 940 -10.38 -22.99 -15.11
N SER A 941 -10.71 -23.65 -16.23
CA SER A 941 -10.37 -25.06 -16.47
C SER A 941 -8.86 -25.32 -16.40
N HIS A 942 -8.06 -24.36 -16.87
CA HIS A 942 -6.59 -24.43 -16.96
C HIS A 942 -5.89 -23.42 -16.02
N SER A 943 -6.58 -22.33 -15.65
CA SER A 943 -6.12 -21.29 -14.73
C SER A 943 -7.06 -21.14 -13.51
N PRO A 944 -7.28 -22.21 -12.71
CA PRO A 944 -8.34 -22.26 -11.68
C PRO A 944 -8.18 -21.25 -10.53
N LYS A 945 -7.00 -20.60 -10.42
CA LYS A 945 -6.66 -19.62 -9.39
C LYS A 945 -6.58 -18.17 -9.91
N SER A 946 -6.95 -17.90 -11.18
CA SER A 946 -6.99 -16.54 -11.74
C SER A 946 -8.02 -15.68 -10.99
N GLU A 947 -7.54 -14.63 -10.32
CA GLU A 947 -8.41 -13.71 -9.58
C GLU A 947 -9.26 -12.87 -10.55
N GLN A 948 -8.73 -12.53 -11.73
CA GLN A 948 -9.47 -11.73 -12.71
C GLN A 948 -10.65 -12.52 -13.30
N ALA A 949 -10.49 -13.82 -13.56
CA ALA A 949 -11.59 -14.69 -14.00
C ALA A 949 -12.68 -14.79 -12.91
N TRP A 950 -12.32 -15.05 -11.65
CA TRP A 950 -13.28 -15.09 -10.54
C TRP A 950 -13.96 -13.73 -10.29
N SER A 951 -13.22 -12.63 -10.39
CA SER A 951 -13.75 -11.25 -10.33
C SER A 951 -14.74 -10.97 -11.47
N GLN A 952 -14.47 -11.43 -12.69
CA GLN A 952 -15.40 -11.35 -13.81
C GLN A 952 -16.70 -12.10 -13.52
N ARG A 953 -16.64 -13.34 -13.00
CA ARG A 953 -17.85 -14.10 -12.65
C ARG A 953 -18.71 -13.36 -11.62
N ARG A 954 -18.11 -12.89 -10.52
CA ARG A 954 -18.82 -12.10 -9.49
C ARG A 954 -19.45 -10.85 -10.06
N TRP A 955 -18.76 -10.16 -10.96
CA TRP A 955 -19.30 -8.99 -11.66
C TRP A 955 -20.51 -9.36 -12.55
N VAL A 956 -20.39 -10.40 -13.38
CA VAL A 956 -21.50 -10.88 -14.23
C VAL A 956 -22.72 -11.27 -13.39
N ILE A 957 -22.52 -12.05 -12.33
CA ILE A 957 -23.59 -12.47 -11.42
C ILE A 957 -24.26 -11.25 -10.77
N LYS A 958 -23.48 -10.27 -10.28
CA LYS A 958 -24.02 -9.04 -9.72
C LYS A 958 -24.83 -8.22 -10.74
N MET A 959 -24.46 -8.25 -12.02
CA MET A 959 -25.21 -7.57 -13.09
C MET A 959 -26.54 -8.24 -13.43
N ILE A 960 -26.66 -9.57 -13.32
CA ILE A 960 -27.89 -10.32 -13.64
C ILE A 960 -28.81 -10.53 -12.42
N ALA A 961 -28.28 -10.49 -11.19
CA ALA A 961 -29.01 -10.84 -9.97
C ALA A 961 -30.28 -10.00 -9.69
N GLY A 962 -30.39 -8.79 -10.23
CA GLY A 962 -31.60 -7.95 -10.09
C GLY A 962 -32.71 -8.22 -11.10
N ASN A 963 -32.40 -8.85 -12.24
CA ASN A 963 -33.27 -8.90 -13.43
C ASN A 963 -33.47 -10.33 -14.00
N CYS A 964 -33.09 -11.39 -13.26
CA CYS A 964 -33.07 -12.77 -13.76
C CYS A 964 -34.04 -13.69 -13.00
N SER A 965 -34.98 -14.31 -13.72
CA SER A 965 -35.89 -15.34 -13.19
C SER A 965 -35.19 -16.65 -12.83
N ASN A 966 -34.11 -17.00 -13.53
CA ASN A 966 -33.40 -18.27 -13.42
C ASN A 966 -32.15 -18.17 -12.50
N LEU A 967 -32.07 -17.15 -11.64
CA LEU A 967 -30.89 -16.91 -10.80
C LEU A 967 -30.52 -18.14 -9.95
N GLN A 968 -31.54 -18.84 -9.42
CA GLN A 968 -31.39 -20.08 -8.64
C GLN A 968 -30.64 -21.19 -9.39
N GLU A 969 -31.00 -21.43 -10.66
CA GLU A 969 -30.36 -22.42 -11.54
C GLU A 969 -28.90 -22.03 -11.84
N ILE A 970 -28.62 -20.73 -11.96
CA ILE A 970 -27.25 -20.21 -12.14
C ILE A 970 -26.43 -20.43 -10.87
N MET A 971 -26.98 -20.18 -9.68
CA MET A 971 -26.25 -20.41 -8.41
C MET A 971 -25.88 -21.90 -8.23
N GLU A 972 -26.75 -22.83 -8.62
CA GLU A 972 -26.43 -24.27 -8.60
C GLU A 972 -25.30 -24.63 -9.57
N ARG A 973 -25.31 -24.09 -10.79
CA ARG A 973 -24.24 -24.29 -11.79
C ARG A 973 -22.91 -23.67 -11.33
N GLU A 974 -22.93 -22.50 -10.70
CA GLU A 974 -21.73 -21.88 -10.10
C GLU A 974 -21.17 -22.72 -8.94
N SER A 975 -22.05 -23.27 -8.10
CA SER A 975 -21.68 -24.13 -6.96
C SER A 975 -20.97 -25.41 -7.42
N GLU A 976 -21.51 -26.09 -8.43
CA GLU A 976 -20.91 -27.30 -9.01
C GLU A 976 -19.61 -26.98 -9.77
N LEU A 977 -19.53 -25.82 -10.45
CA LEU A 977 -18.27 -25.37 -11.07
C LEU A 977 -17.17 -25.16 -10.02
N VAL A 978 -17.46 -24.51 -8.89
CA VAL A 978 -16.49 -24.37 -7.79
C VAL A 978 -16.03 -25.73 -7.30
N LYS A 979 -16.94 -26.68 -7.09
CA LYS A 979 -16.61 -28.06 -6.68
C LYS A 979 -15.64 -28.73 -7.66
N LYS A 980 -15.98 -28.77 -8.96
CA LYS A 980 -15.12 -29.31 -10.04
C LYS A 980 -13.72 -28.68 -10.06
N LEU A 981 -13.63 -27.37 -9.83
CA LEU A 981 -12.36 -26.63 -9.85
C LEU A 981 -11.53 -26.76 -8.56
N ALA A 982 -12.18 -26.97 -7.41
CA ALA A 982 -11.52 -27.26 -6.15
C ALA A 982 -10.95 -28.68 -6.12
N GLU A 983 -11.66 -29.65 -6.69
CA GLU A 983 -11.18 -31.04 -6.88
C GLU A 983 -9.97 -31.08 -7.83
N ARG A 984 -10.02 -30.35 -8.95
CA ARG A 984 -8.90 -30.23 -9.90
C ARG A 984 -7.69 -29.46 -9.34
N SER A 985 -7.88 -28.57 -8.36
CA SER A 985 -6.80 -27.71 -7.85
C SER A 985 -6.84 -27.60 -6.33
N LYS A 986 -6.04 -28.43 -5.66
CA LYS A 986 -5.90 -28.43 -4.19
C LYS A 986 -5.58 -27.02 -3.66
N MET A 987 -6.19 -26.67 -2.52
CA MET A 987 -6.09 -25.35 -1.88
C MET A 987 -6.44 -24.20 -2.84
N ASN A 988 -7.61 -24.27 -3.48
CA ASN A 988 -8.14 -23.18 -4.32
C ASN A 988 -9.03 -22.23 -3.51
N TYR A 989 -8.40 -21.45 -2.63
CA TYR A 989 -9.08 -20.44 -1.80
C TYR A 989 -9.91 -19.43 -2.60
N ARG A 990 -9.58 -19.18 -3.88
CA ARG A 990 -10.34 -18.23 -4.74
C ARG A 990 -11.71 -18.79 -5.10
N ALA A 991 -11.78 -20.08 -5.44
CA ALA A 991 -13.03 -20.77 -5.70
C ALA A 991 -13.90 -20.88 -4.42
N TRP A 992 -13.29 -21.16 -3.27
CA TRP A 992 -13.98 -21.18 -1.97
C TRP A 992 -14.55 -19.82 -1.58
N ASN A 993 -13.77 -18.75 -1.74
CA ASN A 993 -14.24 -17.38 -1.49
C ASN A 993 -15.38 -16.99 -2.44
N HIS A 994 -15.34 -17.42 -3.71
CA HIS A 994 -16.47 -17.25 -4.64
C HIS A 994 -17.72 -17.97 -4.14
N ARG A 995 -17.62 -19.22 -3.70
CA ARG A 995 -18.77 -19.98 -3.15
C ARG A 995 -19.35 -19.35 -1.88
N CYS A 996 -18.49 -18.88 -0.97
CA CYS A 996 -18.92 -18.16 0.24
C CYS A 996 -19.64 -16.84 -0.10
N TRP A 997 -19.24 -16.18 -1.18
CA TRP A 997 -19.89 -14.98 -1.71
C TRP A 997 -21.24 -15.29 -2.37
N LEU A 998 -21.39 -16.42 -3.08
CA LEU A 998 -22.66 -16.83 -3.69
C LEU A 998 -23.79 -16.97 -2.66
N VAL A 999 -23.48 -17.35 -1.41
CA VAL A 999 -24.47 -17.50 -0.32
C VAL A 999 -25.33 -16.26 -0.11
N SER A 1000 -24.85 -15.04 -0.42
CA SER A 1000 -25.67 -13.82 -0.34
C SER A 1000 -26.70 -13.65 -1.46
N TYR A 1001 -26.68 -14.52 -2.47
CA TYR A 1001 -27.59 -14.56 -3.62
C TYR A 1001 -28.41 -15.87 -3.69
N THR A 1002 -28.16 -16.81 -2.78
CA THR A 1002 -28.83 -18.11 -2.68
C THR A 1002 -30.08 -18.00 -1.80
N SER A 1003 -31.17 -18.69 -2.14
CA SER A 1003 -32.38 -18.74 -1.29
C SER A 1003 -32.19 -19.64 -0.06
N ALA A 1004 -32.96 -19.39 1.01
CA ALA A 1004 -33.01 -20.21 2.23
C ALA A 1004 -33.01 -21.73 1.96
N GLU A 1005 -33.92 -22.16 1.08
CA GLU A 1005 -34.12 -23.55 0.68
C GLU A 1005 -32.87 -24.14 0.00
N GLN A 1006 -32.25 -23.37 -0.90
CA GLN A 1006 -31.02 -23.77 -1.57
C GLN A 1006 -29.81 -23.74 -0.62
N VAL A 1007 -29.75 -22.83 0.38
CA VAL A 1007 -28.72 -22.82 1.42
C VAL A 1007 -28.80 -24.09 2.27
N LEU A 1008 -30.00 -24.53 2.65
CA LEU A 1008 -30.20 -25.80 3.36
C LEU A 1008 -29.80 -27.01 2.51
N GLN A 1009 -30.16 -27.02 1.22
CA GLN A 1009 -29.73 -28.06 0.28
C GLN A 1009 -28.21 -28.09 0.10
N GLU A 1010 -27.55 -26.94 -0.04
CA GLU A 1010 -26.08 -26.83 -0.12
C GLU A 1010 -25.40 -27.25 1.18
N PHE A 1011 -26.00 -26.95 2.33
CA PHE A 1011 -25.50 -27.40 3.64
C PHE A 1011 -25.55 -28.93 3.75
N ASN A 1012 -26.60 -29.56 3.26
CA ASN A 1012 -26.71 -31.02 3.22
C ASN A 1012 -25.75 -31.64 2.17
N LYS A 1013 -25.74 -31.13 0.93
CA LYS A 1013 -24.86 -31.60 -0.17
C LYS A 1013 -23.37 -31.48 0.19
N SER A 1014 -22.96 -30.39 0.84
CA SER A 1014 -21.55 -30.17 1.17
C SER A 1014 -21.02 -31.06 2.31
N ARG A 1015 -21.88 -31.84 3.01
CA ARG A 1015 -21.46 -32.76 4.08
C ARG A 1015 -20.62 -33.93 3.55
N GLU A 1016 -21.05 -34.54 2.45
CA GLU A 1016 -20.30 -35.61 1.78
C GLU A 1016 -18.92 -35.11 1.33
N TRP A 1017 -18.90 -33.97 0.65
CA TRP A 1017 -17.68 -33.38 0.12
C TRP A 1017 -16.69 -32.96 1.23
N ALA A 1018 -17.20 -32.46 2.35
CA ALA A 1018 -16.41 -32.15 3.55
C ALA A 1018 -15.84 -33.41 4.23
N GLY A 1019 -16.60 -34.51 4.24
CA GLY A 1019 -16.12 -35.82 4.74
C GLY A 1019 -15.00 -36.43 3.89
N LEU A 1020 -14.96 -36.12 2.59
CA LEU A 1020 -13.86 -36.51 1.69
C LEU A 1020 -12.64 -35.58 1.81
N HIS A 1021 -12.84 -34.30 2.18
CA HIS A 1021 -11.81 -33.26 2.19
C HIS A 1021 -11.55 -32.66 3.58
N VAL A 1022 -11.56 -33.49 4.63
CA VAL A 1022 -11.42 -33.11 6.06
C VAL A 1022 -10.18 -32.27 6.42
N ALA A 1023 -9.20 -32.14 5.52
CA ALA A 1023 -8.01 -31.32 5.69
C ALA A 1023 -8.12 -29.90 5.07
N ASP A 1024 -9.17 -29.61 4.30
CA ASP A 1024 -9.37 -28.30 3.67
C ASP A 1024 -10.20 -27.37 4.59
N ASN A 1025 -9.52 -26.48 5.31
CA ASN A 1025 -10.15 -25.45 6.15
C ASN A 1025 -11.20 -24.60 5.39
N SER A 1026 -11.01 -24.41 4.08
CA SER A 1026 -11.92 -23.62 3.23
C SER A 1026 -13.30 -24.27 3.10
N CYS A 1027 -13.35 -25.61 3.14
CA CYS A 1027 -14.59 -26.38 3.13
C CYS A 1027 -15.44 -26.06 4.36
N PHE A 1028 -14.86 -26.18 5.55
CA PHE A 1028 -15.57 -25.94 6.80
C PHE A 1028 -15.91 -24.46 6.99
N HIS A 1029 -15.10 -23.54 6.46
CA HIS A 1029 -15.45 -22.13 6.40
C HIS A 1029 -16.72 -21.87 5.55
N TYR A 1030 -16.85 -22.55 4.40
CA TYR A 1030 -18.08 -22.50 3.59
C TYR A 1030 -19.29 -23.08 4.33
N ARG A 1031 -19.15 -24.24 5.00
CA ARG A 1031 -20.21 -24.84 5.86
C ARG A 1031 -20.63 -23.87 6.96
N ALA A 1032 -19.68 -23.22 7.62
CA ALA A 1032 -19.95 -22.20 8.64
C ALA A 1032 -20.72 -20.99 8.07
N ARG A 1033 -20.39 -20.53 6.85
CA ARG A 1033 -21.12 -19.43 6.20
C ARG A 1033 -22.56 -19.80 5.83
N LEU A 1034 -22.79 -21.01 5.30
CA LEU A 1034 -24.14 -21.54 5.05
C LEU A 1034 -24.95 -21.61 6.34
N MET A 1035 -24.38 -22.17 7.40
CA MET A 1035 -25.07 -22.31 8.69
C MET A 1035 -25.38 -20.95 9.33
N LEU A 1036 -24.48 -19.97 9.27
CA LEU A 1036 -24.76 -18.59 9.68
C LEU A 1036 -25.92 -17.97 8.89
N ARG A 1037 -26.04 -18.25 7.59
CA ARG A 1037 -27.14 -17.73 6.76
C ARG A 1037 -28.51 -18.30 7.19
N LEU A 1038 -28.57 -19.57 7.55
CA LEU A 1038 -29.79 -20.18 8.13
C LEU A 1038 -30.17 -19.52 9.47
N PHE A 1039 -29.20 -19.20 10.33
CA PHE A 1039 -29.44 -18.43 11.56
C PHE A 1039 -29.90 -16.98 11.29
N GLU A 1040 -29.38 -16.31 10.25
CA GLU A 1040 -29.80 -14.95 9.89
C GLU A 1040 -31.30 -14.91 9.48
N GLU A 1041 -31.77 -15.93 8.74
CA GLU A 1041 -33.16 -15.98 8.24
C GLU A 1041 -34.17 -16.35 9.33
N SER A 1042 -33.83 -17.26 10.26
CA SER A 1042 -34.71 -17.59 11.39
C SER A 1042 -34.96 -16.40 12.33
N GLN A 1043 -34.08 -15.39 12.33
CA GLN A 1043 -34.28 -14.12 13.06
C GLN A 1043 -35.16 -13.10 12.32
N HIS A 1044 -35.37 -13.25 11.01
CA HIS A 1044 -36.17 -12.32 10.21
C HIS A 1044 -37.61 -12.77 9.95
N SER A 1045 -37.94 -14.05 10.20
CA SER A 1045 -39.22 -14.65 9.81
C SER A 1045 -40.35 -14.53 10.85
N LYS A 1046 -40.12 -13.91 12.02
CA LYS A 1046 -41.11 -13.83 13.10
C LYS A 1046 -41.26 -12.42 13.66
N ASP A 1047 -42.48 -11.90 13.57
CA ASP A 1047 -42.97 -10.83 14.44
C ASP A 1047 -42.85 -11.26 15.91
N GLN A 1048 -42.35 -10.34 16.73
CA GLN A 1048 -42.52 -10.21 18.19
C GLN A 1048 -42.86 -11.49 18.99
N ASP A 1049 -42.01 -12.52 18.95
CA ASP A 1049 -41.65 -13.31 20.13
C ASP A 1049 -40.41 -14.18 19.88
N ALA A 1050 -39.53 -14.28 20.88
CA ALA A 1050 -38.27 -15.01 20.79
C ALA A 1050 -38.45 -16.54 20.92
N SER A 1051 -39.26 -17.14 20.03
CA SER A 1051 -39.50 -18.58 20.01
C SER A 1051 -38.30 -19.34 19.42
N PHE A 1052 -37.75 -20.24 20.22
CA PHE A 1052 -36.84 -21.32 19.83
C PHE A 1052 -37.23 -21.97 18.49
N ASP A 1053 -36.26 -22.14 17.58
CA ASP A 1053 -36.44 -22.84 16.30
C ASP A 1053 -35.99 -24.31 16.45
N PRO A 1054 -36.92 -25.28 16.48
CA PRO A 1054 -36.59 -26.68 16.71
C PRO A 1054 -35.90 -27.34 15.52
N GLU A 1055 -36.17 -26.91 14.28
CA GLU A 1055 -35.56 -27.50 13.09
C GLU A 1055 -34.08 -27.11 13.00
N LEU A 1056 -33.78 -25.85 13.31
CA LEU A 1056 -32.42 -25.33 13.33
C LEU A 1056 -31.60 -25.88 14.52
N HIS A 1057 -32.26 -26.21 15.63
CA HIS A 1057 -31.65 -26.88 16.79
C HIS A 1057 -31.23 -28.32 16.47
N GLU A 1058 -32.13 -29.12 15.88
CA GLU A 1058 -31.81 -30.49 15.47
C GLU A 1058 -30.78 -30.52 14.33
N LEU A 1059 -30.82 -29.59 13.36
CA LEU A 1059 -29.78 -29.46 12.33
C LEU A 1059 -28.39 -29.19 12.93
N LEU A 1060 -28.33 -28.41 14.02
CA LEU A 1060 -27.08 -28.15 14.72
C LEU A 1060 -26.61 -29.38 15.51
N LYS A 1061 -27.51 -30.12 16.19
CA LYS A 1061 -27.19 -31.42 16.83
C LYS A 1061 -26.62 -32.42 15.83
N ASP A 1062 -27.25 -32.57 14.67
CA ASP A 1062 -26.81 -33.46 13.60
C ASP A 1062 -25.43 -33.11 13.07
N GLU A 1063 -25.09 -31.82 12.98
CA GLU A 1063 -23.75 -31.37 12.57
C GLU A 1063 -22.70 -31.62 13.66
N PHE A 1064 -23.05 -31.45 14.95
CA PHE A 1064 -22.18 -31.83 16.07
C PHE A 1064 -21.84 -33.32 16.06
N ASN A 1065 -22.86 -34.18 15.93
CA ASN A 1065 -22.71 -35.63 15.86
C ASN A 1065 -21.88 -36.07 14.65
N TRP A 1066 -22.10 -35.46 13.49
CA TRP A 1066 -21.33 -35.75 12.28
C TRP A 1066 -19.86 -35.32 12.40
N VAL A 1067 -19.59 -34.11 12.90
CA VAL A 1067 -18.21 -33.63 13.12
C VAL A 1067 -17.49 -34.50 14.16
N GLU A 1068 -18.18 -34.99 15.17
CA GLU A 1068 -17.61 -35.93 16.15
C GLU A 1068 -17.08 -37.21 15.49
N GLN A 1069 -17.92 -37.83 14.65
CA GLN A 1069 -17.54 -39.03 13.90
C GLN A 1069 -16.35 -38.75 12.97
N MET A 1070 -16.29 -37.56 12.36
CA MET A 1070 -15.14 -37.16 11.54
C MET A 1070 -13.88 -36.96 12.38
N ILE A 1071 -13.97 -36.36 13.58
CA ILE A 1071 -12.84 -36.17 14.50
C ILE A 1071 -12.30 -37.53 14.97
N LYS A 1072 -13.16 -38.47 15.32
CA LYS A 1072 -12.79 -39.84 15.73
C LYS A 1072 -12.20 -40.65 14.55
N ARG A 1073 -12.67 -40.43 13.31
CA ARG A 1073 -12.23 -41.15 12.09
C ARG A 1073 -10.97 -40.59 11.45
N TYR A 1074 -10.77 -39.28 11.48
CA TYR A 1074 -9.68 -38.57 10.80
C TYR A 1074 -8.79 -37.86 11.83
N VAL A 1075 -8.05 -38.69 12.55
CA VAL A 1075 -7.08 -38.29 13.59
C VAL A 1075 -6.09 -37.24 13.05
N GLY A 1076 -5.89 -36.16 13.82
CA GLY A 1076 -4.86 -35.16 13.55
C GLY A 1076 -5.26 -34.07 12.55
N ARG A 1077 -6.56 -33.77 12.40
CA ARG A 1077 -7.05 -32.75 11.44
C ARG A 1077 -7.64 -31.52 12.16
N GLU A 1078 -6.86 -30.44 12.19
CA GLU A 1078 -7.21 -29.18 12.88
C GLU A 1078 -8.54 -28.57 12.40
N ALA A 1079 -8.86 -28.69 11.11
CA ALA A 1079 -10.06 -28.14 10.48
C ALA A 1079 -11.36 -28.55 11.20
N LEU A 1080 -11.44 -29.82 11.62
CA LEU A 1080 -12.60 -30.39 12.29
C LEU A 1080 -12.78 -29.79 13.69
N TRP A 1081 -11.68 -29.61 14.43
CA TRP A 1081 -11.68 -28.97 15.74
C TRP A 1081 -12.04 -27.49 15.64
N LEU A 1082 -11.57 -26.77 14.61
CA LEU A 1082 -11.95 -25.37 14.35
C LEU A 1082 -13.45 -25.25 14.01
N HIS A 1083 -13.99 -26.16 13.19
CA HIS A 1083 -15.43 -26.20 12.88
C HIS A 1083 -16.25 -26.51 14.13
N ARG A 1084 -15.84 -27.47 14.96
CA ARG A 1084 -16.53 -27.78 16.24
C ARG A 1084 -16.57 -26.58 17.20
N ARG A 1085 -15.53 -25.73 17.22
CA ARG A 1085 -15.54 -24.46 17.98
C ARG A 1085 -16.58 -23.47 17.43
N PHE A 1086 -16.70 -23.38 16.11
CA PHE A 1086 -17.73 -22.57 15.47
C PHE A 1086 -19.15 -23.05 15.81
N LEU A 1087 -19.42 -24.36 15.71
CA LEU A 1087 -20.72 -24.95 16.07
C LEU A 1087 -21.11 -24.65 17.52
N LEU A 1088 -20.15 -24.78 18.45
CA LEU A 1088 -20.39 -24.48 19.86
C LEU A 1088 -20.58 -22.99 20.14
N THR A 1089 -19.88 -22.13 19.41
CA THR A 1089 -20.11 -20.68 19.47
C THR A 1089 -21.52 -20.34 19.00
N CYS A 1090 -22.03 -21.01 17.96
CA CYS A 1090 -23.42 -20.87 17.52
C CYS A 1090 -24.40 -21.42 18.56
N TRP A 1091 -24.15 -22.60 19.12
CA TRP A 1091 -24.98 -23.19 20.18
C TRP A 1091 -25.16 -22.23 21.36
N ILE A 1092 -24.04 -21.72 21.89
CA ILE A 1092 -24.03 -20.80 23.01
C ILE A 1092 -24.76 -19.49 22.65
N ARG A 1093 -24.51 -18.94 21.47
CA ARG A 1093 -25.07 -17.65 21.02
C ARG A 1093 -26.57 -17.68 20.80
N TYR A 1094 -27.10 -18.75 20.18
CA TYR A 1094 -28.51 -18.82 19.76
C TYR A 1094 -29.41 -19.56 20.75
N PHE A 1095 -28.88 -20.53 21.50
CA PHE A 1095 -29.69 -21.37 22.40
C PHE A 1095 -29.37 -21.19 23.89
N ALA A 1096 -28.15 -20.80 24.27
CA ALA A 1096 -27.72 -20.73 25.68
C ALA A 1096 -27.74 -19.34 26.35
N ARG A 1097 -28.22 -18.27 25.68
CA ARG A 1097 -28.32 -16.94 26.30
C ARG A 1097 -29.33 -16.90 27.45
N CYS A 1098 -28.82 -17.02 28.68
CA CYS A 1098 -29.53 -16.69 29.90
C CYS A 1098 -29.35 -15.20 30.21
N ASP A 1099 -30.22 -14.33 29.68
CA ASP A 1099 -30.49 -13.07 30.35
C ASP A 1099 -31.92 -12.57 30.09
N HIS A 1100 -32.57 -12.09 31.14
CA HIS A 1100 -34.00 -11.71 31.19
C HIS A 1100 -35.04 -12.83 30.95
N ASP A 1101 -34.78 -14.02 31.47
CA ASP A 1101 -35.78 -15.09 31.48
C ASP A 1101 -36.84 -14.89 32.60
N ARG A 1102 -37.93 -14.17 32.29
CA ARG A 1102 -39.17 -14.11 33.11
C ARG A 1102 -40.47 -14.38 32.35
N PHE A 1103 -40.44 -14.57 31.03
CA PHE A 1103 -41.65 -14.67 30.20
C PHE A 1103 -41.79 -15.96 29.37
N LEU A 1104 -40.86 -16.92 29.46
CA LEU A 1104 -40.99 -18.22 28.78
C LEU A 1104 -41.75 -19.27 29.63
N PRO A 1105 -42.54 -20.18 29.01
CA PRO A 1105 -43.26 -21.23 29.74
C PRO A 1105 -42.33 -22.24 30.44
N PRO A 1106 -42.70 -22.79 31.62
CA PRO A 1106 -41.80 -23.62 32.44
C PRO A 1106 -41.18 -24.82 31.72
N ASN A 1107 -41.93 -25.46 30.82
CA ASN A 1107 -41.49 -26.68 30.12
C ASN A 1107 -40.26 -26.45 29.23
N TYR A 1108 -40.04 -25.24 28.71
CA TYR A 1108 -38.91 -24.93 27.82
C TYR A 1108 -37.62 -24.56 28.56
N ARG A 1109 -37.69 -24.21 29.85
CA ARG A 1109 -36.50 -23.93 30.68
C ARG A 1109 -35.73 -25.20 31.04
N ASN A 1110 -36.45 -26.24 31.46
CA ASN A 1110 -35.84 -27.52 31.80
C ASN A 1110 -35.16 -28.17 30.58
N ILE A 1111 -35.74 -28.02 29.38
CA ILE A 1111 -35.14 -28.54 28.15
C ILE A 1111 -33.80 -27.86 27.85
N ARG A 1112 -33.72 -26.52 27.96
CA ARG A 1112 -32.48 -25.78 27.66
C ARG A 1112 -31.33 -26.04 28.62
N THR A 1113 -31.61 -26.31 29.89
CA THR A 1113 -30.56 -26.65 30.88
C THR A 1113 -30.05 -28.08 30.64
N VAL A 1114 -30.96 -29.05 30.49
CA VAL A 1114 -30.60 -30.45 30.20
C VAL A 1114 -29.81 -30.62 28.90
N ASP A 1115 -30.15 -29.89 27.82
CA ASP A 1115 -29.39 -29.95 26.55
C ASP A 1115 -27.98 -29.36 26.66
N ILE A 1116 -27.69 -28.48 27.64
CA ILE A 1116 -26.33 -27.93 27.84
C ILE A 1116 -25.49 -28.89 28.68
N ASP A 1117 -26.04 -29.46 29.75
CA ASP A 1117 -25.32 -30.42 30.60
C ASP A 1117 -24.92 -31.66 29.79
N MET A 1118 -25.86 -32.21 29.00
CA MET A 1118 -25.62 -33.31 28.07
C MET A 1118 -24.58 -32.96 26.97
N LEU A 1119 -24.57 -31.71 26.49
CA LEU A 1119 -23.57 -31.25 25.52
C LEU A 1119 -22.17 -31.17 26.14
N ILE A 1120 -22.05 -30.72 27.39
CA ILE A 1120 -20.77 -30.69 28.11
C ILE A 1120 -20.26 -32.12 28.32
N ASP A 1121 -21.10 -33.05 28.77
CA ASP A 1121 -20.72 -34.46 28.93
C ASP A 1121 -20.23 -35.09 27.62
N ASN A 1122 -20.89 -34.82 26.49
CA ASN A 1122 -20.47 -35.29 25.17
C ASN A 1122 -19.11 -34.72 24.73
N GLU A 1123 -18.84 -33.42 24.98
CA GLU A 1123 -17.51 -32.84 24.69
C GLU A 1123 -16.40 -33.43 25.57
N LEU A 1124 -16.73 -33.79 26.82
CA LEU A 1124 -15.79 -34.48 27.72
C LEU A 1124 -15.50 -35.90 27.25
N GLU A 1125 -16.50 -36.67 26.84
CA GLU A 1125 -16.29 -38.01 26.28
C GLU A 1125 -15.44 -37.96 25.00
N LEU A 1126 -15.74 -37.01 24.09
CA LEU A 1126 -14.93 -36.79 22.90
C LEU A 1126 -13.46 -36.49 23.27
N PHE A 1127 -13.24 -35.57 24.21
CA PHE A 1127 -11.90 -35.23 24.69
C PHE A 1127 -11.15 -36.44 25.26
N TYR A 1128 -11.80 -37.28 26.08
CA TYR A 1128 -11.18 -38.50 26.59
C TYR A 1128 -10.84 -39.50 25.48
N SER A 1129 -11.74 -39.70 24.52
CA SER A 1129 -11.50 -40.60 23.37
C SER A 1129 -10.35 -40.14 22.47
N CYS A 1130 -10.13 -38.83 22.35
CA CYS A 1130 -9.14 -38.23 21.43
C CYS A 1130 -7.78 -37.91 22.06
N THR A 1131 -7.60 -38.17 23.36
CA THR A 1131 -6.33 -37.91 24.09
C THR A 1131 -5.53 -39.17 24.41
N ILE A 1132 -6.01 -40.35 24.01
CA ILE A 1132 -5.27 -41.61 24.12
C ILE A 1132 -4.28 -41.70 22.95
N VAL A 1133 -2.99 -41.58 23.24
CA VAL A 1133 -1.91 -41.77 22.27
C VAL A 1133 -1.39 -43.22 22.38
N PRO A 1134 -1.46 -44.04 21.31
CA PRO A 1134 -0.91 -45.40 21.33
C PRO A 1134 0.62 -45.42 21.43
N ASP A 1135 1.19 -46.48 22.03
CA ASP A 1135 2.65 -46.62 22.24
C ASP A 1135 3.49 -46.60 20.94
N SER A 1136 2.87 -46.87 19.78
CA SER A 1136 3.45 -46.68 18.45
C SER A 1136 3.25 -45.25 17.95
N TYR A 1137 4.15 -44.35 18.35
CA TYR A 1137 4.09 -42.91 18.05
C TYR A 1137 3.97 -42.53 16.57
N PHE A 1138 2.74 -42.26 16.11
CA PHE A 1138 2.47 -41.55 14.85
C PHE A 1138 2.15 -40.06 15.12
N GLU A 1139 2.59 -39.17 14.23
CA GLU A 1139 2.46 -37.71 14.42
C GLU A 1139 1.00 -37.24 14.47
N ASP A 1140 0.11 -37.85 13.67
CA ASP A 1140 -1.32 -37.51 13.63
C ASP A 1140 -2.02 -37.68 14.99
N TYR A 1141 -1.67 -38.71 15.79
CA TYR A 1141 -2.28 -38.93 17.12
C TYR A 1141 -1.83 -37.89 18.14
N ARG A 1142 -0.58 -37.42 18.06
CA ARG A 1142 -0.08 -36.31 18.90
C ARG A 1142 -0.70 -34.97 18.49
N ALA A 1143 -0.90 -34.76 17.19
CA ALA A 1143 -1.67 -33.62 16.69
C ALA A 1143 -3.13 -33.66 17.18
N GLN A 1144 -3.79 -34.82 17.15
CA GLN A 1144 -5.15 -35.01 17.66
C GLN A 1144 -5.25 -34.66 19.16
N ALA A 1145 -4.39 -35.24 19.99
CA ALA A 1145 -4.34 -34.97 21.42
C ALA A 1145 -4.08 -33.48 21.72
N THR A 1146 -3.22 -32.83 20.91
CA THR A 1146 -2.95 -31.39 20.96
C THR A 1146 -4.19 -30.54 20.62
N PHE A 1147 -4.91 -30.88 19.55
CA PHE A 1147 -6.10 -30.14 19.16
C PHE A 1147 -7.24 -30.34 20.17
N ALA A 1148 -7.46 -31.56 20.66
CA ALA A 1148 -8.40 -31.87 21.73
C ALA A 1148 -8.11 -31.08 23.02
N ALA A 1149 -6.85 -31.03 23.45
CA ALA A 1149 -6.44 -30.24 24.61
C ALA A 1149 -6.68 -28.74 24.39
N THR A 1150 -6.24 -28.16 23.27
CA THR A 1150 -6.43 -26.72 23.01
C THR A 1150 -7.90 -26.33 22.82
N TYR A 1151 -8.74 -27.25 22.29
CA TYR A 1151 -10.19 -27.12 22.25
C TYR A 1151 -10.79 -26.99 23.66
N MET A 1152 -10.45 -27.90 24.58
CA MET A 1152 -10.96 -27.87 25.96
C MET A 1152 -10.50 -26.63 26.74
N VAL A 1153 -9.26 -26.18 26.53
CA VAL A 1153 -8.78 -24.92 27.13
C VAL A 1153 -9.58 -23.71 26.62
N TRP A 1154 -9.90 -23.68 25.33
CA TRP A 1154 -10.76 -22.62 24.76
C TRP A 1154 -12.20 -22.71 25.29
N LEU A 1155 -12.79 -23.91 25.37
CA LEU A 1155 -14.15 -24.14 25.89
C LEU A 1155 -14.28 -23.63 27.33
N LYS A 1156 -13.33 -24.01 28.21
CA LYS A 1156 -13.26 -23.51 29.59
C LYS A 1156 -13.23 -21.97 29.68
N LYS A 1157 -12.71 -21.27 28.66
CA LYS A 1157 -12.68 -19.80 28.60
C LYS A 1157 -14.00 -19.18 28.08
N GLN A 1158 -14.83 -19.92 27.34
CA GLN A 1158 -16.11 -19.41 26.82
C GLN A 1158 -17.26 -19.54 27.82
N LEU A 1159 -17.23 -20.54 28.70
CA LEU A 1159 -18.25 -20.76 29.71
C LEU A 1159 -17.97 -19.93 30.97
N SER A 1160 -19.01 -19.27 31.49
CA SER A 1160 -18.93 -18.42 32.69
C SER A 1160 -20.10 -18.69 33.63
N GLY A 1161 -19.94 -18.36 34.92
CA GLY A 1161 -20.97 -18.61 35.94
C GLY A 1161 -21.18 -20.09 36.24
N ALA A 1162 -22.44 -20.48 36.51
CA ALA A 1162 -22.79 -21.82 36.99
C ALA A 1162 -22.36 -22.97 36.05
N LEU A 1163 -22.38 -22.73 34.74
CA LEU A 1163 -21.95 -23.71 33.71
C LEU A 1163 -20.45 -24.02 33.71
N ALA A 1164 -19.63 -23.24 34.42
CA ALA A 1164 -18.21 -23.52 34.57
C ALA A 1164 -17.90 -24.57 35.66
N ILE A 1165 -18.88 -24.93 36.50
CA ILE A 1165 -18.67 -25.75 37.71
C ILE A 1165 -18.39 -27.22 37.36
N ASP A 1166 -19.08 -27.82 36.39
CA ASP A 1166 -18.86 -29.24 36.07
C ASP A 1166 -17.57 -29.49 35.25
N ILE A 1167 -17.12 -28.53 34.44
CA ILE A 1167 -15.80 -28.61 33.78
C ILE A 1167 -14.64 -28.57 34.80
N GLN A 1168 -14.84 -28.05 36.03
CA GLN A 1168 -13.80 -28.11 37.07
C GLN A 1168 -13.48 -29.53 37.54
N LYS A 1169 -14.38 -30.50 37.36
CA LYS A 1169 -14.14 -31.91 37.75
C LYS A 1169 -13.22 -32.65 36.79
N VAL A 1170 -13.04 -32.18 35.56
CA VAL A 1170 -12.16 -32.82 34.58
C VAL A 1170 -10.72 -32.44 34.85
N GLU A 1171 -9.95 -33.45 35.26
CA GLU A 1171 -8.59 -33.39 35.81
C GLU A 1171 -7.69 -32.31 35.19
N THR A 1172 -7.62 -31.19 35.89
CA THR A 1172 -6.73 -30.04 35.62
C THR A 1172 -5.26 -30.48 35.58
N SER A 1173 -4.93 -31.55 36.33
CA SER A 1173 -3.66 -32.27 36.36
C SER A 1173 -3.36 -33.01 35.04
N ARG A 1174 -4.31 -33.78 34.51
CA ARG A 1174 -4.15 -34.59 33.30
C ARG A 1174 -4.03 -33.71 32.05
N LEU A 1175 -4.86 -32.67 31.93
CA LEU A 1175 -4.76 -31.65 30.89
C LEU A 1175 -3.39 -30.93 30.91
N LYS A 1176 -2.93 -30.53 32.11
CA LYS A 1176 -1.61 -29.92 32.30
C LYS A 1176 -0.48 -30.88 31.92
N SER A 1177 -0.56 -32.15 32.31
CA SER A 1177 0.45 -33.16 31.95
C SER A 1177 0.49 -33.41 30.44
N LEU A 1178 -0.65 -33.52 29.77
CA LEU A 1178 -0.71 -33.72 28.31
C LEU A 1178 -0.10 -32.54 27.56
N ILE A 1179 -0.49 -31.30 27.92
CA ILE A 1179 0.04 -30.08 27.30
C ILE A 1179 1.55 -29.94 27.56
N THR A 1180 2.03 -30.31 28.74
CA THR A 1180 3.47 -30.22 29.09
C THR A 1180 4.31 -31.25 28.33
N ASN A 1181 3.80 -32.48 28.15
CA ASN A 1181 4.54 -33.57 27.52
C ASN A 1181 4.46 -33.52 25.97
N GLU A 1182 3.27 -33.29 25.40
CA GLU A 1182 3.05 -33.33 23.95
C GLU A 1182 3.19 -31.95 23.26
N CYS A 1183 3.10 -30.86 24.02
CA CYS A 1183 3.11 -29.49 23.48
C CYS A 1183 3.90 -28.49 24.35
N PRO A 1184 5.18 -28.74 24.68
CA PRO A 1184 5.96 -27.94 25.62
C PRO A 1184 6.04 -26.45 25.24
N GLU A 1185 6.06 -26.11 23.95
CA GLU A 1185 6.04 -24.72 23.47
C GLU A 1185 4.74 -23.95 23.82
N LYS A 1186 3.62 -24.66 23.98
CA LYS A 1186 2.31 -24.10 24.34
C LYS A 1186 2.01 -24.15 25.84
N SER A 1187 2.90 -24.71 26.67
CA SER A 1187 2.77 -24.77 28.14
C SER A 1187 2.52 -23.39 28.78
N LEU A 1188 3.05 -22.32 28.19
CA LEU A 1188 2.84 -20.93 28.61
C LEU A 1188 1.37 -20.48 28.57
N LEU A 1189 0.52 -21.08 27.73
CA LEU A 1189 -0.93 -20.80 27.69
C LEU A 1189 -1.66 -21.25 28.97
N TRP A 1190 -1.07 -22.17 29.73
CA TRP A 1190 -1.60 -22.58 31.03
C TRP A 1190 -1.18 -21.65 32.17
N ASN A 1191 0.00 -21.03 32.04
CA ASN A 1191 0.53 -20.10 33.03
C ASN A 1191 -0.15 -18.72 32.99
N SER A 1192 -0.94 -18.42 31.96
CA SER A 1192 -1.78 -17.21 31.85
C SER A 1192 -3.27 -17.42 32.20
N LEU A 1193 -3.64 -18.63 32.64
CA LEU A 1193 -4.98 -18.94 33.18
C LEU A 1193 -5.19 -18.72 34.70
N PRO A 1194 -4.17 -18.60 35.59
CA PRO A 1194 -4.41 -18.40 37.02
C PRO A 1194 -5.09 -17.06 37.39
N GLU A 1195 -4.89 -16.01 36.60
CA GLU A 1195 -5.36 -14.64 36.91
C GLU A 1195 -6.89 -14.44 36.85
N LEU A 1196 -7.66 -15.48 36.56
CA LEU A 1196 -9.14 -15.47 36.52
C LEU A 1196 -9.81 -16.23 37.68
N CYS A 1197 -9.03 -16.73 38.66
CA CYS A 1197 -9.58 -17.37 39.86
C CYS A 1197 -9.52 -16.50 41.14
N GLU A 1198 -8.88 -15.31 41.09
CA GLU A 1198 -8.76 -14.39 42.23
C GLU A 1198 -9.26 -12.97 41.89
N SER A 1199 -10.57 -12.83 41.65
CA SER A 1199 -11.24 -11.52 41.63
C SER A 1199 -12.71 -11.57 42.08
N THR A 1200 -13.02 -12.37 43.08
CA THR A 1200 -14.30 -12.28 43.83
C THR A 1200 -14.30 -11.07 44.79
N GLN A 1201 -14.23 -9.86 44.24
CA GLN A 1201 -14.72 -8.63 44.89
C GLN A 1201 -14.83 -7.44 43.92
N LEU A 1202 -15.94 -6.71 44.05
CA LEU A 1202 -16.32 -5.44 43.38
C LEU A 1202 -17.01 -5.55 42.00
N PHE A 1203 -18.35 -5.61 42.09
CA PHE A 1203 -19.42 -5.13 41.17
C PHE A 1203 -19.14 -4.98 39.67
#